data_AF-A0A6P0V078-F1
#
_entry.id   AF-A0A6P0V078-F1
#
_cell.length_a   1.000
_cell.length_b   1.000
_cell.length_c   1.000
_cell.angle_alpha   90.00
_cell.angle_beta   90.00
_cell.angle_gamma   90.00
#
_symmetry.space_group_name_H-M   'P 1'
#
loop_
_entity.id
_entity.type
_entity.pdbx_description
1 polymer ?
#
loop_
_entity_poly.entity_id
_entity_poly.type
_entity_poly.pdbx_seq_one_letter_code
_entity_poly.pdbx_strand_id
1 'polypeptide(L)'
;MNLRQQTERERLVNQIAQHIRQSLNLEEVLTTTVSDVREFLLADRVLIYRIWEDKTGSAITEAVLPEYPAILGQTFPPEVFPPDYHQAYAKGKVRAIADIGSEGLEACLVEFLAEFAVKAKLVVPIIQQIRELPSPSHASQHLWGLVIAHHCRTTRQWQPWEIDLMKQLATQVAIAIQQSELHQQLQQLNTELECRVQQRTEELAKTNDALRHTNQTLLSLISASPRAIFTLDLQKRVKIWNPAAERMFGWTEAEVLDHPNPVMTDEDGADYQAIWDSVLAGITPPSLEVSRYKKDGSPIDIVFSAAPLTDSEKKINGLVAVVADITEQKRTSEQVRLLQSVVVNTNDAVIITEAEPIEFPGPRILYVNQAFTTMTGYSLEEVLGQTPRLLQGPKTDRNALARVRSALSRWESITVELINYRKDGTEFWVEFSVVPVADQEEHYTHWIAVQRDITERRRTEAALRQSEERFRSLIENALDIITILAPDGTIHYENPSVEKVLGYSPQDLIGENFFTYIHPDDLANIYPLLTQALSNSEDIHPIEFRRRHQDGQWRTFEALPKALSFSQTTQSLVDSDPSPKIVMNSRDITERKRLDEVRLALEREKELSALKTRFFSMISHEFRTPLSTVLAAAQLLENSPKAWENSEKRERNLHRIQDSVKNMVQLLDDILTINRAETGNLEFNPEWLDLETFARNFVEEMQLSAGVQHRLFFVCRGKNTVVYADKKLLRSIFANIISNAIKYSPTGGQIQCSLTFEAQSVQIQIRDRGLGIPTEAQKQLFEPFYRAKNVRHIEGTGLGLVVVQKCVDLHQGSIEIASEAGRGTTVTVRLKSCTPVEN
;
A
#
# COMPACT_ATOMS: atom_id res chain seq x y z
N MET A 1 1.54 61.59 -25.37
CA MET A 1 2.44 60.47 -25.06
C MET A 1 2.76 59.77 -26.38
N ASN A 2 4.04 59.62 -26.75
CA ASN A 2 4.44 59.22 -28.11
C ASN A 2 4.40 57.69 -28.28
N LEU A 3 3.74 57.20 -29.33
CA LEU A 3 3.59 55.76 -29.66
C LEU A 3 4.93 55.00 -29.63
N ARG A 4 6.01 55.68 -30.02
CA ARG A 4 7.38 55.18 -30.01
C ARG A 4 7.90 54.78 -28.62
N GLN A 5 7.59 55.56 -27.57
CA GLN A 5 7.98 55.24 -26.20
C GLN A 5 7.24 54.02 -25.65
N GLN A 6 6.00 53.80 -26.08
CA GLN A 6 5.22 52.62 -25.68
C GLN A 6 5.78 51.33 -26.31
N THR A 7 6.17 51.39 -27.59
CA THR A 7 6.80 50.26 -28.28
C THR A 7 8.19 49.94 -27.70
N GLU A 8 9.00 50.95 -27.38
CA GLU A 8 10.31 50.77 -26.75
C GLU A 8 10.19 50.17 -25.34
N ARG A 9 9.18 50.57 -24.57
CA ARG A 9 8.86 49.99 -23.25
C ARG A 9 8.50 48.51 -23.35
N GLU A 10 7.58 48.15 -24.26
CA GLU A 10 7.16 46.76 -24.46
C GLU A 10 8.32 45.90 -24.97
N ARG A 11 9.21 46.47 -25.80
CA ARG A 11 10.42 45.79 -26.27
C ARG A 11 11.36 45.44 -25.11
N LEU A 12 11.62 46.37 -24.18
CA LEU A 12 12.49 46.10 -23.03
C LEU A 12 11.92 45.01 -22.13
N VAL A 13 10.63 45.09 -21.77
CA VAL A 13 9.98 44.08 -20.93
C VAL A 13 10.03 42.70 -21.60
N ASN A 14 9.83 42.64 -22.92
CA ASN A 14 9.94 41.40 -23.68
C ASN A 14 11.37 40.87 -23.75
N GLN A 15 12.38 41.74 -23.88
CA GLN A 15 13.79 41.35 -23.87
C GLN A 15 14.20 40.76 -22.52
N ILE A 16 13.83 41.41 -21.42
CA ILE A 16 14.10 40.91 -20.06
C ILE A 16 13.35 39.60 -19.80
N ALA A 17 12.06 39.52 -20.19
CA ALA A 17 11.29 38.28 -20.11
C ALA A 17 11.82 37.16 -21.02
N GLN A 18 12.52 37.49 -22.12
CA GLN A 18 13.20 36.51 -22.96
C GLN A 18 14.51 36.06 -22.33
N HIS A 19 15.29 36.97 -21.76
CA HIS A 19 16.53 36.63 -21.05
C HIS A 19 16.26 35.73 -19.83
N ILE A 20 15.21 36.03 -19.06
CA ILE A 20 14.70 35.19 -17.97
C ILE A 20 14.33 33.78 -18.46
N ARG A 21 13.79 33.65 -19.68
CA ARG A 21 13.47 32.34 -20.27
C ARG A 21 14.71 31.58 -20.76
N GLN A 22 15.82 32.26 -21.00
CA GLN A 22 17.02 31.70 -21.62
C GLN A 22 18.11 31.34 -20.61
N SER A 23 18.23 32.06 -19.48
CA SER A 23 19.18 31.72 -18.40
C SER A 23 18.43 31.26 -17.15
N LEU A 24 18.89 30.13 -16.59
CA LEU A 24 18.43 29.60 -15.31
C LEU A 24 19.32 30.08 -14.13
N ASN A 25 20.41 30.79 -14.45
CA ASN A 25 21.29 31.36 -13.44
C ASN A 25 20.68 32.67 -12.93
N LEU A 26 20.19 32.63 -11.70
CA LEU A 26 19.49 33.75 -11.11
C LEU A 26 20.38 34.99 -10.98
N GLU A 27 21.65 34.84 -10.62
CA GLU A 27 22.56 35.98 -10.39
C GLU A 27 22.81 36.78 -11.67
N GLU A 28 23.01 36.08 -12.79
CA GLU A 28 23.17 36.67 -14.11
C GLU A 28 21.90 37.41 -14.54
N VAL A 29 20.73 36.78 -14.35
CA VAL A 29 19.43 37.37 -14.69
C VAL A 29 19.18 38.66 -13.91
N LEU A 30 19.46 38.68 -12.61
CA LEU A 30 19.27 39.87 -11.77
C LEU A 30 20.22 41.00 -12.18
N THR A 31 21.49 40.67 -12.46
CA THR A 31 22.53 41.65 -12.83
C THR A 31 22.22 42.34 -14.15
N THR A 32 21.90 41.57 -15.18
CA THR A 32 21.52 42.13 -16.49
C THR A 32 20.27 42.98 -16.37
N THR A 33 19.27 42.51 -15.60
CA THR A 33 18.01 43.24 -15.42
C THR A 33 18.24 44.62 -14.79
N VAL A 34 19.01 44.74 -13.72
CA VAL A 34 19.23 46.08 -13.10
C VAL A 34 20.01 47.02 -14.02
N SER A 35 20.93 46.49 -14.83
CA SER A 35 21.69 47.29 -15.80
C SER A 35 20.80 47.83 -16.92
N ASP A 36 20.02 46.97 -17.57
CA ASP A 36 19.14 47.33 -18.68
C ASP A 36 18.08 48.36 -18.26
N VAL A 37 17.54 48.19 -17.05
CA VAL A 37 16.52 49.09 -16.49
C VAL A 37 17.11 50.46 -16.15
N ARG A 38 18.34 50.51 -15.62
CA ARG A 38 19.05 51.77 -15.34
C ARG A 38 19.26 52.56 -16.62
N GLU A 39 19.75 51.90 -17.67
CA GLU A 39 20.00 52.54 -18.96
C GLU A 39 18.71 53.04 -19.61
N PHE A 40 17.64 52.23 -19.57
CA PHE A 40 16.38 52.60 -20.18
C PHE A 40 15.66 53.75 -19.45
N LEU A 41 15.63 53.73 -18.12
CA LEU A 41 15.03 54.80 -17.33
C LEU A 41 15.93 56.06 -17.27
N LEU A 42 17.15 55.99 -17.79
CA LEU A 42 18.17 57.03 -17.59
C LEU A 42 18.29 57.39 -16.10
N ALA A 43 18.25 56.37 -15.24
CA ALA A 43 18.41 56.50 -13.80
C ALA A 43 19.90 56.44 -13.44
N ASP A 44 20.28 57.06 -12.33
CA ASP A 44 21.69 57.07 -11.91
C ASP A 44 22.07 55.74 -11.23
N ARG A 45 21.10 55.12 -10.55
CA ARG A 45 21.23 53.82 -9.89
C ARG A 45 19.95 53.03 -9.99
N VAL A 46 20.05 51.72 -10.27
CA VAL A 46 18.98 50.74 -10.06
C VAL A 46 19.57 49.56 -9.30
N LEU A 47 18.86 49.08 -8.27
CA LEU A 47 19.30 47.95 -7.47
C LEU A 47 18.14 47.03 -7.09
N ILE A 48 18.50 45.80 -6.73
CA ILE A 48 17.60 44.82 -6.12
C ILE A 48 18.04 44.60 -4.68
N TYR A 49 17.14 44.86 -3.76
CA TYR A 49 17.33 44.66 -2.33
C TYR A 49 16.57 43.41 -1.89
N ARG A 50 17.29 42.38 -1.44
CA ARG A 50 16.68 41.13 -0.97
C ARG A 50 16.27 41.27 0.48
N ILE A 51 15.14 40.68 0.83
CA ILE A 51 14.66 40.59 2.21
C ILE A 51 14.60 39.10 2.57
N TRP A 52 15.16 38.74 3.72
CA TRP A 52 15.11 37.37 4.27
C TRP A 52 13.96 37.21 5.25
N GLU A 53 13.68 35.97 5.65
CA GLU A 53 12.54 35.63 6.51
C GLU A 53 12.62 36.30 7.89
N ASP A 54 13.83 36.55 8.39
CA ASP A 54 14.08 37.29 9.64
C ASP A 54 13.85 38.81 9.52
N LYS A 55 13.39 39.26 8.34
CA LYS A 55 13.13 40.66 7.95
C LYS A 55 14.39 41.51 7.82
N THR A 56 15.57 40.93 7.94
CA THR A 56 16.80 41.61 7.50
C THR A 56 16.86 41.64 5.98
N GLY A 57 17.71 42.49 5.42
CA GLY A 57 17.86 42.56 3.98
C GLY A 57 19.16 43.23 3.58
N SER A 58 19.60 43.00 2.35
CA SER A 58 20.73 43.74 1.77
C SER A 58 20.55 43.94 0.28
N ALA A 59 21.27 44.94 -0.26
CA ALA A 59 21.38 45.11 -1.70
C ALA A 59 22.20 43.95 -2.29
N ILE A 60 21.56 43.05 -3.04
CA ILE A 60 22.21 41.86 -3.62
C ILE A 60 22.69 42.10 -5.05
N THR A 61 22.16 43.12 -5.72
CA THR A 61 22.54 43.46 -7.10
C THR A 61 22.33 44.95 -7.33
N GLU A 62 23.29 45.62 -7.96
CA GLU A 62 23.25 47.06 -8.21
C GLU A 62 23.92 47.40 -9.55
N ALA A 63 23.29 48.32 -10.30
CA ALA A 63 23.91 49.06 -11.38
C ALA A 63 23.90 50.55 -11.02
N VAL A 64 25.08 51.18 -10.92
CA VAL A 64 25.25 52.57 -10.50
C VAL A 64 26.28 53.29 -11.38
N LEU A 65 26.07 54.58 -11.64
CA LEU A 65 27.07 55.41 -12.31
C LEU A 65 28.32 55.58 -11.42
N PRO A 66 29.55 55.54 -11.98
CA PRO A 66 30.79 55.54 -11.18
C PRO A 66 31.00 56.74 -10.25
N GLU A 67 30.31 57.85 -10.52
CA GLU A 67 30.44 59.12 -9.79
C GLU A 67 29.70 59.11 -8.44
N TYR A 68 28.86 58.10 -8.18
CA TYR A 68 28.08 58.00 -6.93
C TYR A 68 28.51 56.78 -6.09
N PRO A 69 28.46 56.86 -4.75
CA PRO A 69 28.86 55.75 -3.87
C PRO A 69 27.98 54.50 -4.08
N ALA A 70 28.56 53.31 -4.11
CA ALA A 70 27.79 52.06 -4.27
C ALA A 70 27.00 51.71 -2.99
N ILE A 71 25.81 51.13 -3.17
CA ILE A 71 24.94 50.61 -2.09
C ILE A 71 25.04 49.08 -1.99
N LEU A 72 25.63 48.39 -2.96
CA LEU A 72 25.76 46.93 -2.99
C LEU A 72 26.30 46.36 -1.65
N GLY A 73 25.63 45.35 -1.13
CA GLY A 73 25.95 44.69 0.14
C GLY A 73 25.48 45.44 1.39
N GLN A 74 25.07 46.71 1.29
CA GLN A 74 24.59 47.47 2.45
C GLN A 74 23.20 46.99 2.90
N THR A 75 23.01 46.98 4.22
CA THR A 75 21.74 46.69 4.87
C THR A 75 21.03 48.00 5.24
N PHE A 76 19.71 48.05 5.14
CA PHE A 76 18.95 49.22 5.57
C PHE A 76 18.68 49.13 7.08
N PRO A 77 19.11 50.13 7.88
CA PRO A 77 18.87 50.13 9.32
C PRO A 77 17.36 50.15 9.63
N PRO A 78 16.93 49.56 10.77
CA PRO A 78 15.52 49.52 11.17
C PRO A 78 14.86 50.90 11.27
N GLU A 79 15.64 51.94 11.57
CA GLU A 79 15.19 53.34 11.65
C GLU A 79 14.81 53.90 10.26
N VAL A 80 15.43 53.38 9.19
CA VAL A 80 15.24 53.83 7.80
C VAL A 80 14.23 52.93 7.08
N PHE A 81 14.17 51.66 7.48
CA PHE A 81 13.25 50.67 6.94
C PHE A 81 12.45 49.98 8.05
N PRO A 82 11.52 50.70 8.71
CA PRO A 82 10.75 50.15 9.82
C PRO A 82 9.78 49.05 9.38
N PRO A 83 9.31 48.21 10.33
CA PRO A 83 8.39 47.10 10.06
C PRO A 83 7.11 47.49 9.32
N ASP A 84 6.62 48.72 9.53
CA ASP A 84 5.44 49.25 8.84
C ASP A 84 5.66 49.39 7.33
N TYR A 85 6.89 49.72 6.91
CA TYR A 85 7.26 49.74 5.49
C TYR A 85 7.37 48.32 4.94
N HIS A 86 7.92 47.36 5.68
CA HIS A 86 7.91 45.95 5.26
C HIS A 86 6.47 45.47 4.99
N GLN A 87 5.54 45.74 5.89
CA GLN A 87 4.13 45.37 5.71
C GLN A 87 3.48 46.09 4.54
N ALA A 88 3.80 47.37 4.34
CA ALA A 88 3.27 48.15 3.23
C ALA A 88 3.77 47.63 1.87
N TYR A 89 5.06 47.33 1.75
CA TYR A 89 5.65 46.77 0.53
C TYR A 89 5.20 45.33 0.30
N ALA A 90 5.01 44.52 1.34
CA ALA A 90 4.42 43.18 1.23
C ALA A 90 3.00 43.21 0.68
N LYS A 91 2.26 44.31 0.93
CA LYS A 91 0.94 44.60 0.34
C LYS A 91 1.03 45.21 -1.07
N GLY A 92 2.21 45.26 -1.69
CA GLY A 92 2.40 45.78 -3.05
C GLY A 92 2.48 47.30 -3.16
N LYS A 93 2.61 48.04 -2.05
CA LYS A 93 2.69 49.50 -2.10
C LYS A 93 3.92 49.94 -2.88
N VAL A 94 3.72 50.81 -3.87
CA VAL A 94 4.82 51.45 -4.60
C VAL A 94 5.02 52.86 -4.07
N ARG A 95 6.28 53.25 -3.86
CA ARG A 95 6.62 54.56 -3.33
C ARG A 95 7.51 55.31 -4.31
N ALA A 96 7.00 56.41 -4.84
CA ALA A 96 7.73 57.36 -5.68
C ALA A 96 7.92 58.66 -4.89
N ILE A 97 9.15 59.02 -4.61
CA ILE A 97 9.56 60.26 -3.94
C ILE A 97 10.27 61.10 -4.98
N ALA A 98 9.68 62.24 -5.32
CA ALA A 98 10.21 63.11 -6.36
C ALA A 98 11.32 64.04 -5.86
N ASP A 99 11.26 64.42 -4.58
CA ASP A 99 12.27 65.23 -3.90
C ASP A 99 12.36 64.78 -2.43
N ILE A 100 13.55 64.32 -2.02
CA ILE A 100 13.79 63.90 -0.64
C ILE A 100 13.82 65.06 0.37
N GLY A 101 13.94 66.31 -0.08
CA GLY A 101 13.93 67.50 0.77
C GLY A 101 12.53 68.07 1.05
N SER A 102 11.48 67.44 0.53
CA SER A 102 10.08 67.87 0.72
C SER A 102 9.55 67.55 2.12
N GLU A 103 8.64 68.40 2.65
CA GLU A 103 8.06 68.23 3.99
C GLU A 103 7.25 66.91 4.09
N GLY A 104 7.50 66.11 5.14
CA GLY A 104 6.80 64.86 5.42
C GLY A 104 7.64 63.57 5.32
N LEU A 105 8.96 63.68 5.11
CA LEU A 105 9.90 62.55 5.25
C LEU A 105 10.63 62.60 6.61
N GLU A 106 10.85 61.42 7.19
CA GLU A 106 11.58 61.29 8.45
C GLU A 106 13.07 61.66 8.27
N ALA A 107 13.63 62.40 9.23
CA ALA A 107 15.00 62.92 9.14
C ALA A 107 16.05 61.81 8.95
N CYS A 108 15.89 60.66 9.63
CA CYS A 108 16.77 59.50 9.50
C CYS A 108 16.85 58.95 8.07
N LEU A 109 15.72 58.91 7.35
CA LEU A 109 15.66 58.44 5.96
C LEU A 109 16.30 59.46 5.01
N VAL A 110 16.14 60.75 5.27
CA VAL A 110 16.75 61.82 4.46
C VAL A 110 18.28 61.81 4.62
N GLU A 111 18.78 61.67 5.84
CA GLU A 111 20.20 61.58 6.15
C GLU A 111 20.83 60.34 5.49
N PHE A 112 20.23 59.16 5.65
CA PHE A 112 20.70 57.92 5.01
C PHE A 112 20.73 58.02 3.48
N LEU A 113 19.70 58.61 2.87
CA LEU A 113 19.65 58.78 1.41
C LEU A 113 20.67 59.82 0.91
N ALA A 114 21.00 60.82 1.74
CA ALA A 114 21.99 61.84 1.40
C ALA A 114 23.42 61.27 1.36
N GLU A 115 23.75 60.27 2.19
CA GLU A 115 25.05 59.58 2.16
C GLU A 115 25.36 58.98 0.78
N PHE A 116 24.33 58.53 0.07
CA PHE A 116 24.45 57.97 -1.27
C PHE A 116 24.04 58.92 -2.40
N ALA A 117 23.99 60.22 -2.08
CA ALA A 117 23.66 61.34 -2.96
C ALA A 117 22.26 61.27 -3.62
N VAL A 118 21.31 60.51 -3.06
CA VAL A 118 19.99 60.34 -3.66
C VAL A 118 19.18 61.64 -3.55
N LYS A 119 18.49 62.04 -4.63
CA LYS A 119 17.61 63.22 -4.66
C LYS A 119 16.16 62.87 -4.96
N ALA A 120 15.93 61.79 -5.69
CA ALA A 120 14.61 61.20 -5.94
C ALA A 120 14.72 59.67 -5.93
N LYS A 121 13.65 58.98 -5.50
CA LYS A 121 13.65 57.53 -5.32
C LYS A 121 12.32 56.91 -5.74
N LEU A 122 12.38 55.79 -6.46
CA LEU A 122 11.25 54.95 -6.80
C LEU A 122 11.49 53.53 -6.27
N VAL A 123 10.56 53.00 -5.49
CA VAL A 123 10.63 51.67 -4.87
C VAL A 123 9.44 50.84 -5.29
N VAL A 124 9.71 49.67 -5.86
CA VAL A 124 8.70 48.70 -6.26
C VAL A 124 9.00 47.34 -5.62
N PRO A 125 8.03 46.70 -4.96
CA PRO A 125 8.24 45.41 -4.33
C PRO A 125 8.30 44.25 -5.34
N ILE A 126 9.21 43.31 -5.10
CA ILE A 126 9.28 42.00 -5.75
C ILE A 126 8.53 41.03 -4.84
N ILE A 127 7.34 40.63 -5.27
CA ILE A 127 6.48 39.75 -4.50
C ILE A 127 6.45 38.40 -5.18
N GLN A 128 6.86 37.37 -4.43
CA GLN A 128 6.73 36.00 -4.85
C GLN A 128 5.44 35.40 -4.33
N GLN A 129 4.85 34.54 -5.15
CA GLN A 129 3.75 33.70 -4.74
C GLN A 129 4.31 32.35 -4.32
N ILE A 130 4.51 32.19 -3.01
CA ILE A 130 4.86 30.89 -2.45
C ILE A 130 3.58 30.05 -2.44
N ARG A 131 3.59 28.95 -3.18
CA ARG A 131 2.55 27.91 -3.08
C ARG A 131 3.08 26.83 -2.14
N GLU A 132 2.74 26.92 -0.86
CA GLU A 132 2.99 25.81 0.04
C GLU A 132 2.08 24.62 -0.33
N LEU A 133 2.69 23.45 -0.56
CA LEU A 133 1.95 22.19 -0.61
C LEU A 133 1.63 21.72 0.83
N PRO A 134 0.47 21.08 1.07
CA PRO A 134 -0.85 21.38 0.59
C PRO A 134 -1.73 21.77 1.79
N SER A 135 -1.96 23.06 1.97
CA SER A 135 -3.16 23.52 2.69
C SER A 135 -3.73 24.73 1.95
N PRO A 136 -5.06 24.80 1.75
CA PRO A 136 -5.62 25.54 0.62
C PRO A 136 -5.94 27.00 0.93
N SER A 137 -5.59 27.53 2.10
CA SER A 137 -6.28 28.71 2.60
C SER A 137 -5.51 30.02 2.58
N HIS A 138 -4.19 30.08 2.43
CA HIS A 138 -3.52 31.38 2.27
C HIS A 138 -2.34 31.28 1.32
N ALA A 139 -2.52 31.73 0.07
CA ALA A 139 -1.40 32.13 -0.76
C ALA A 139 -0.76 33.36 -0.09
N SER A 140 0.25 33.13 0.75
CA SER A 140 0.99 34.21 1.38
C SER A 140 1.84 34.89 0.30
N GLN A 141 1.51 36.15 0.00
CA GLN A 141 2.38 37.01 -0.79
C GLN A 141 3.63 37.25 0.04
N HIS A 142 4.73 36.63 -0.38
CA HIS A 142 6.01 36.81 0.27
C HIS A 142 6.74 37.97 -0.40
N LEU A 143 7.08 38.99 0.37
CA LEU A 143 7.95 40.07 -0.08
C LEU A 143 9.38 39.55 -0.16
N TRP A 144 9.77 39.08 -1.35
CA TRP A 144 11.11 38.54 -1.58
C TRP A 144 12.17 39.65 -1.59
N GLY A 145 11.80 40.83 -2.07
CA GLY A 145 12.72 41.97 -2.15
C GLY A 145 12.10 43.21 -2.76
N LEU A 146 12.94 44.19 -3.11
CA LEU A 146 12.55 45.46 -3.70
C LEU A 146 13.42 45.76 -4.92
N VAL A 147 12.82 46.22 -6.02
CA VAL A 147 13.54 46.92 -7.10
C VAL A 147 13.49 48.41 -6.81
N ILE A 148 14.66 49.04 -6.74
CA ILE A 148 14.78 50.44 -6.34
C ILE A 148 15.54 51.20 -7.43
N ALA A 149 14.95 52.29 -7.92
CA ALA A 149 15.58 53.23 -8.84
C ALA A 149 15.83 54.57 -8.13
N HIS A 150 17.04 55.09 -8.25
CA HIS A 150 17.43 56.39 -7.70
C HIS A 150 17.84 57.36 -8.82
N HIS A 151 17.51 58.62 -8.57
CA HIS A 151 18.09 59.75 -9.29
C HIS A 151 18.84 60.61 -8.28
N CYS A 152 20.14 60.78 -8.49
CA CYS A 152 21.08 61.40 -7.57
C CYS A 152 21.47 62.80 -8.02
N ARG A 153 21.37 63.08 -9.33
CA ARG A 153 21.81 64.37 -9.88
C ARG A 153 20.85 65.53 -9.57
N THR A 154 19.54 65.29 -9.69
CA THR A 154 18.48 66.29 -9.48
C THR A 154 17.20 65.64 -8.94
N THR A 155 16.24 66.44 -8.50
CA THR A 155 14.90 65.95 -8.16
C THR A 155 14.19 65.47 -9.44
N ARG A 156 13.34 64.44 -9.32
CA ARG A 156 12.73 63.79 -10.49
C ARG A 156 11.27 63.46 -10.23
N GLN A 157 10.40 64.04 -11.02
CA GLN A 157 8.99 63.65 -11.06
C GLN A 157 8.83 62.35 -11.86
N TRP A 158 8.67 61.24 -11.14
CA TRP A 158 8.46 59.92 -11.72
C TRP A 158 7.15 59.87 -12.50
N GLN A 159 7.25 59.57 -13.79
CA GLN A 159 6.09 59.52 -14.65
C GLN A 159 5.30 58.23 -14.41
N PRO A 160 3.96 58.23 -14.56
CA PRO A 160 3.15 57.03 -14.34
C PRO A 160 3.63 55.81 -15.12
N TRP A 161 4.13 56.02 -16.34
CA TRP A 161 4.64 54.93 -17.18
C TRP A 161 5.96 54.32 -16.70
N GLU A 162 6.81 55.09 -16.01
CA GLU A 162 8.07 54.61 -15.41
C GLU A 162 7.75 53.72 -14.21
N ILE A 163 6.76 54.13 -13.42
CA ILE A 163 6.24 53.36 -12.29
C ILE A 163 5.65 52.04 -12.78
N ASP A 164 4.82 52.07 -13.82
CA ASP A 164 4.20 50.87 -14.38
C ASP A 164 5.22 49.92 -15.02
N LEU A 165 6.25 50.46 -15.69
CA LEU A 165 7.36 49.66 -16.20
C LEU A 165 8.10 48.95 -15.06
N MET A 166 8.47 49.66 -13.99
CA MET A 166 9.16 49.06 -12.84
C MET A 166 8.31 47.98 -12.14
N LYS A 167 6.99 48.14 -12.08
CA LYS A 167 6.06 47.09 -11.59
C LYS A 167 6.06 45.84 -12.47
N GLN A 168 5.99 46.02 -13.78
CA GLN A 168 6.03 44.90 -14.72
C GLN A 168 7.36 44.15 -14.61
N LEU A 169 8.47 44.87 -14.49
CA LEU A 169 9.80 44.28 -14.32
C LEU A 169 9.94 43.54 -12.99
N ALA A 170 9.49 44.11 -11.88
CA ALA A 170 9.49 43.42 -10.58
C ALA A 170 8.70 42.10 -10.64
N THR A 171 7.62 42.07 -11.42
CA THR A 171 6.84 40.84 -11.66
C THR A 171 7.63 39.82 -12.48
N GLN A 172 8.33 40.24 -13.55
CA GLN A 172 9.16 39.32 -14.35
C GLN A 172 10.32 38.76 -13.54
N VAL A 173 10.99 39.59 -12.73
CA VAL A 173 12.05 39.15 -11.82
C VAL A 173 11.53 38.13 -10.81
N ALA A 174 10.34 38.34 -10.24
CA ALA A 174 9.73 37.38 -9.33
C ALA A 174 9.53 35.99 -9.97
N ILE A 175 9.09 35.95 -11.24
CA ILE A 175 8.92 34.71 -12.01
C ILE A 175 10.28 34.02 -12.24
N ALA A 176 11.32 34.79 -12.56
CA ALA A 176 12.67 34.27 -12.80
C ALA A 176 13.23 33.54 -11.57
N ILE A 177 13.07 34.15 -10.39
CA ILE A 177 13.52 33.56 -9.13
C ILE A 177 12.79 32.24 -8.88
N GLN A 178 11.46 32.22 -9.05
CA GLN A 178 10.65 31.01 -8.84
C GLN A 178 11.04 29.87 -9.80
N GLN A 179 11.34 30.21 -11.06
CA GLN A 179 11.76 29.22 -12.06
C GLN A 179 13.11 28.59 -11.71
N SER A 180 14.06 29.38 -11.22
CA SER A 180 15.38 28.89 -10.82
C SER A 180 15.29 27.93 -9.61
N GLU A 181 14.50 28.29 -8.60
CA GLU A 181 14.28 27.45 -7.41
C GLU A 181 13.62 26.10 -7.74
N LEU A 182 12.59 26.10 -8.61
CA LEU A 182 11.91 24.87 -9.03
C LEU A 182 12.85 23.94 -9.81
N HIS A 183 13.74 24.51 -10.64
CA HIS A 183 14.71 23.72 -11.39
C HIS A 183 15.70 22.98 -10.48
N GLN A 184 16.19 23.66 -9.43
CA GLN A 184 17.08 23.05 -8.45
C GLN A 184 16.40 21.90 -7.70
N GLN A 185 15.13 22.06 -7.31
CA GLN A 185 14.36 20.99 -6.67
C GLN A 185 14.20 19.75 -7.57
N LEU A 186 13.91 19.96 -8.86
CA LEU A 186 13.78 18.87 -9.82
C LEU A 186 15.10 18.12 -10.01
N GLN A 187 16.22 18.84 -10.02
CA GLN A 187 17.55 18.23 -10.12
C GLN A 187 17.87 17.36 -8.90
N GLN A 188 17.52 17.84 -7.69
CA GLN A 188 17.70 17.07 -6.46
C GLN A 188 16.86 15.79 -6.44
N LEU A 189 15.60 15.85 -6.90
CA LEU A 189 14.73 14.69 -6.96
C LEU A 189 15.23 13.64 -7.96
N ASN A 190 15.78 14.07 -9.10
CA ASN A 190 16.38 13.16 -10.07
C ASN A 190 17.56 12.38 -9.47
N THR A 191 18.43 13.03 -8.71
CA THR A 191 19.55 12.36 -8.04
C THR A 191 19.05 11.33 -7.02
N GLU A 192 17.96 11.60 -6.31
CA GLU A 192 17.36 10.62 -5.39
C GLU A 192 16.82 9.38 -6.13
N LEU A 193 16.17 9.59 -7.28
CA LEU A 193 15.68 8.50 -8.13
C LEU A 193 16.82 7.62 -8.66
N GLU A 194 17.92 8.23 -9.10
CA GLU A 194 19.11 7.51 -9.55
C GLU A 194 19.68 6.61 -8.43
N CYS A 195 19.73 7.12 -7.20
CA CYS A 195 20.15 6.33 -6.05
C CYS A 195 19.23 5.13 -5.80
N ARG A 196 17.92 5.30 -5.96
CA ARG A 196 16.93 4.22 -5.81
C ARG A 196 17.05 3.16 -6.90
N VAL A 197 17.37 3.54 -8.14
CA VAL A 197 17.65 2.61 -9.24
C VAL A 197 18.92 1.80 -8.94
N GLN A 198 19.96 2.45 -8.42
CA GLN A 198 21.19 1.77 -8.05
C GLN A 198 20.95 0.71 -6.96
N GLN A 199 20.19 1.04 -5.91
CA GLN A 199 19.82 0.08 -4.86
C GLN A 199 19.08 -1.15 -5.39
N ARG A 200 18.12 -0.95 -6.31
CA ARG A 200 17.41 -2.06 -6.96
C ARG A 200 18.32 -2.95 -7.80
N THR A 201 19.31 -2.35 -8.45
CA THR A 201 20.28 -3.09 -9.27
C THR A 201 21.18 -3.98 -8.40
N GLU A 202 21.56 -3.49 -7.22
CA GLU A 202 22.32 -4.26 -6.23
C GLU A 202 21.49 -5.40 -5.61
N GLU A 203 20.21 -5.18 -5.35
CA GLU A 203 19.28 -6.21 -4.86
C GLU A 203 19.12 -7.36 -5.88
N LEU A 204 19.01 -7.01 -7.17
CA LEU A 204 18.96 -7.99 -8.26
C LEU A 204 20.27 -8.79 -8.37
N ALA A 205 21.42 -8.14 -8.23
CA ALA A 205 22.72 -8.82 -8.26
C ALA A 205 22.83 -9.86 -7.12
N LYS A 206 22.45 -9.48 -5.89
CA LYS A 206 22.43 -10.39 -4.74
C LYS A 206 21.52 -11.60 -4.96
N THR A 207 20.35 -11.39 -5.55
CA THR A 207 19.41 -12.48 -5.86
C THR A 207 19.98 -13.45 -6.89
N ASN A 208 20.67 -12.93 -7.91
CA ASN A 208 21.30 -13.75 -8.94
C ASN A 208 22.46 -14.59 -8.38
N ASP A 209 23.27 -14.02 -7.49
CA ASP A 209 24.34 -14.75 -6.81
C ASP A 209 23.80 -15.82 -5.87
N ALA A 210 22.70 -15.55 -5.14
CA ALA A 210 22.03 -16.55 -4.32
C ALA A 210 21.48 -17.73 -5.15
N LEU A 211 20.94 -17.46 -6.34
CA LEU A 211 20.48 -18.50 -7.26
C LEU A 211 21.64 -19.34 -7.79
N ARG A 212 22.76 -18.71 -8.17
CA ARG A 212 23.99 -19.42 -8.58
C ARG A 212 24.53 -20.31 -7.47
N HIS A 213 24.58 -19.79 -6.25
CA HIS A 213 25.00 -20.56 -5.08
C HIS A 213 24.09 -21.76 -4.86
N THR A 214 22.77 -21.56 -4.90
CA THR A 214 21.79 -22.65 -4.75
C THR A 214 21.98 -23.73 -5.82
N ASN A 215 22.16 -23.36 -7.09
CA ASN A 215 22.42 -24.31 -8.17
C ASN A 215 23.71 -25.11 -7.96
N GLN A 216 24.79 -24.45 -7.51
CA GLN A 216 26.05 -25.12 -7.22
C GLN A 216 25.90 -26.09 -6.03
N THR A 217 25.19 -25.68 -4.97
CA THR A 217 24.88 -26.55 -3.84
C THR A 217 24.09 -27.79 -4.28
N LEU A 218 23.06 -27.63 -5.13
CA LEU A 218 22.29 -28.76 -5.65
C LEU A 218 23.16 -29.73 -6.46
N LEU A 219 24.05 -29.23 -7.33
CA LEU A 219 24.99 -30.07 -8.08
C LEU A 219 25.98 -30.80 -7.16
N SER A 220 26.50 -30.12 -6.12
CA SER A 220 27.36 -30.76 -5.13
C SER A 220 26.63 -31.83 -4.33
N LEU A 221 25.35 -31.61 -3.96
CA LEU A 221 24.53 -32.61 -3.28
C LEU A 221 24.26 -33.84 -4.16
N ILE A 222 23.94 -33.64 -5.43
CA ILE A 222 23.73 -34.74 -6.40
C ILE A 222 25.03 -35.52 -6.59
N SER A 223 26.16 -34.83 -6.71
CA SER A 223 27.48 -35.45 -6.93
C SER A 223 28.00 -36.22 -5.72
N ALA A 224 27.82 -35.66 -4.52
CA ALA A 224 28.21 -36.29 -3.26
C ALA A 224 27.24 -37.39 -2.80
N SER A 225 26.06 -37.51 -3.43
CA SER A 225 25.09 -38.55 -3.09
C SER A 225 25.72 -39.94 -3.25
N PRO A 226 25.62 -40.83 -2.25
CA PRO A 226 26.09 -42.20 -2.36
C PRO A 226 25.15 -43.07 -3.19
N ARG A 227 23.94 -42.57 -3.49
CA ARG A 227 22.95 -43.24 -4.34
C ARG A 227 23.12 -42.79 -5.77
N ALA A 228 22.90 -43.72 -6.69
CA ALA A 228 22.88 -43.41 -8.11
C ALA A 228 21.67 -42.51 -8.41
N ILE A 229 21.92 -41.32 -8.97
CA ILE A 229 20.90 -40.35 -9.36
C ILE A 229 21.12 -40.03 -10.82
N PHE A 230 20.07 -40.18 -11.62
CA PHE A 230 20.07 -39.76 -13.00
C PHE A 230 18.72 -39.20 -13.43
N THR A 231 18.73 -38.34 -14.45
CA THR A 231 17.50 -37.80 -15.04
C THR A 231 17.36 -38.25 -16.47
N LEU A 232 16.11 -38.44 -16.91
CA LEU A 232 15.77 -38.83 -18.27
C LEU A 232 14.84 -37.78 -18.89
N ASP A 233 15.04 -37.46 -20.17
CA ASP A 233 14.08 -36.67 -20.94
C ASP A 233 12.87 -37.50 -21.40
N LEU A 234 11.88 -36.86 -22.01
CA LEU A 234 10.68 -37.53 -22.52
C LEU A 234 10.97 -38.60 -23.60
N GLN A 235 12.17 -38.62 -24.18
CA GLN A 235 12.62 -39.63 -25.13
C GLN A 235 13.50 -40.71 -24.47
N LYS A 236 13.48 -40.80 -23.12
CA LYS A 236 14.23 -41.76 -22.30
C LYS A 236 15.77 -41.61 -22.42
N ARG A 237 16.26 -40.43 -22.82
CA ARG A 237 17.70 -40.14 -22.88
C ARG A 237 18.20 -39.52 -21.58
N VAL A 238 19.40 -39.91 -21.15
CA VAL A 238 20.01 -39.43 -19.91
C VAL A 238 20.42 -37.96 -20.02
N LYS A 239 20.07 -37.15 -19.02
CA LYS A 239 20.40 -35.71 -18.95
C LYS A 239 21.31 -35.34 -17.78
N ILE A 240 21.29 -36.14 -16.72
CA ILE A 240 22.20 -36.03 -15.58
C ILE A 240 22.58 -37.46 -15.22
N TRP A 241 23.86 -37.71 -14.95
CA TRP A 241 24.33 -39.00 -14.47
C TRP A 241 25.37 -38.79 -13.37
N ASN A 242 24.98 -38.99 -12.12
CA ASN A 242 25.88 -38.66 -11.01
C ASN A 242 27.02 -39.68 -10.82
N PRO A 243 28.11 -39.31 -10.12
CA PRO A 243 29.27 -40.21 -9.93
C PRO A 243 28.96 -41.51 -9.17
N ALA A 244 27.88 -41.55 -8.38
CA ALA A 244 27.44 -42.78 -7.74
C ALA A 244 26.76 -43.74 -8.74
N ALA A 245 26.04 -43.23 -9.73
CA ALA A 245 25.50 -44.03 -10.83
C ALA A 245 26.63 -44.64 -11.66
N GLU A 246 27.70 -43.88 -11.91
CA GLU A 246 28.89 -44.40 -12.57
C GLU A 246 29.54 -45.55 -11.81
N ARG A 247 29.74 -45.39 -10.50
CA ARG A 247 30.35 -46.44 -9.67
C ARG A 247 29.44 -47.66 -9.51
N MET A 248 28.12 -47.45 -9.41
CA MET A 248 27.14 -48.52 -9.20
C MET A 248 26.96 -49.38 -10.45
N PHE A 249 26.82 -48.75 -11.62
CA PHE A 249 26.49 -49.43 -12.87
C PHE A 249 27.67 -49.58 -13.83
N GLY A 250 28.76 -48.84 -13.65
CA GLY A 250 29.99 -48.93 -14.43
C GLY A 250 30.04 -48.07 -15.70
N TRP A 251 28.98 -47.31 -16.00
CA TRP A 251 28.92 -46.39 -17.16
C TRP A 251 29.28 -44.97 -16.76
N THR A 252 30.16 -44.30 -17.51
CA THR A 252 30.50 -42.89 -17.24
C THR A 252 29.45 -41.94 -17.80
N GLU A 253 29.29 -40.75 -17.20
CA GLU A 253 28.34 -39.72 -17.63
C GLU A 253 28.56 -39.37 -19.10
N ALA A 254 29.82 -39.20 -19.53
CA ALA A 254 30.15 -38.89 -20.91
C ALA A 254 29.73 -39.98 -21.91
N GLU A 255 29.65 -41.25 -21.50
CA GLU A 255 29.19 -42.36 -22.35
C GLU A 255 27.67 -42.41 -22.50
N VAL A 256 26.92 -41.90 -21.51
CA VAL A 256 25.46 -42.09 -21.41
C VAL A 256 24.68 -40.80 -21.61
N LEU A 257 25.31 -39.64 -21.46
CA LEU A 257 24.67 -38.35 -21.64
C LEU A 257 24.08 -38.23 -23.04
N ASP A 258 22.81 -37.83 -23.12
CA ASP A 258 22.00 -37.76 -24.34
C ASP A 258 21.82 -39.10 -25.09
N HIS A 259 22.16 -40.23 -24.45
CA HIS A 259 21.90 -41.58 -24.96
C HIS A 259 20.79 -42.26 -24.16
N PRO A 260 20.12 -43.29 -24.73
CA PRO A 260 19.15 -44.11 -24.00
C PRO A 260 19.75 -44.72 -22.73
N ASN A 261 18.95 -44.80 -21.67
CA ASN A 261 19.41 -45.32 -20.38
C ASN A 261 19.96 -46.77 -20.51
N PRO A 262 21.26 -47.02 -20.26
CA PRO A 262 21.86 -48.33 -20.48
C PRO A 262 21.55 -49.35 -19.37
N VAL A 263 20.98 -48.91 -18.23
CA VAL A 263 20.61 -49.78 -17.10
C VAL A 263 19.24 -50.44 -17.32
N MET A 264 18.45 -49.91 -18.26
CA MET A 264 17.10 -50.37 -18.56
C MET A 264 17.04 -50.80 -20.01
N THR A 265 16.73 -52.06 -20.26
CA THR A 265 16.63 -52.62 -21.60
C THR A 265 15.17 -52.67 -22.06
N ASP A 266 14.92 -52.74 -23.37
CA ASP A 266 13.55 -52.86 -23.90
C ASP A 266 12.85 -54.18 -23.50
N GLU A 267 13.58 -55.13 -22.91
CA GLU A 267 13.06 -56.40 -22.37
C GLU A 267 12.60 -56.30 -20.89
N ASP A 268 12.73 -55.14 -20.23
CA ASP A 268 12.47 -54.92 -18.78
C ASP A 268 10.99 -55.11 -18.34
N GLY A 269 10.08 -55.45 -19.26
CA GLY A 269 8.72 -55.89 -18.95
C GLY A 269 7.71 -54.78 -18.61
N ALA A 270 6.50 -55.20 -18.22
CA ALA A 270 5.34 -54.33 -18.03
C ALA A 270 5.49 -53.34 -16.84
N ASP A 271 6.25 -53.69 -15.81
CA ASP A 271 6.38 -52.89 -14.59
C ASP A 271 7.17 -51.59 -14.82
N TYR A 272 8.22 -51.63 -15.65
CA TYR A 272 8.99 -50.45 -16.00
C TYR A 272 8.15 -49.46 -16.85
N GLN A 273 7.39 -49.99 -17.80
CA GLN A 273 6.50 -49.18 -18.63
C GLN A 273 5.37 -48.57 -17.80
N ALA A 274 4.81 -49.30 -16.82
CA ALA A 274 3.81 -48.78 -15.90
C ALA A 274 4.34 -47.62 -15.03
N ILE A 275 5.60 -47.69 -14.59
CA ILE A 275 6.28 -46.60 -13.87
C ILE A 275 6.45 -45.38 -14.78
N TRP A 276 6.89 -45.60 -16.02
CA TRP A 276 7.04 -44.51 -16.99
C TRP A 276 5.72 -43.81 -17.27
N ASP A 277 4.65 -44.56 -17.50
CA ASP A 277 3.31 -44.03 -17.76
C ASP A 277 2.74 -43.31 -16.53
N SER A 278 2.98 -43.83 -15.32
CA SER A 278 2.58 -43.18 -14.06
C SER A 278 3.29 -41.85 -13.85
N VAL A 279 4.60 -41.79 -14.15
CA VAL A 279 5.38 -40.55 -14.05
C VAL A 279 4.93 -39.52 -15.08
N LEU A 280 4.58 -39.95 -16.31
CA LEU A 280 3.99 -39.06 -17.31
C LEU A 280 2.59 -38.56 -16.92
N ALA A 281 1.86 -39.29 -16.08
CA ALA A 281 0.63 -38.84 -15.45
C ALA A 281 0.87 -37.93 -14.22
N GLY A 282 2.12 -37.61 -13.90
CA GLY A 282 2.50 -36.73 -12.78
C GLY A 282 2.51 -37.41 -11.42
N ILE A 283 2.49 -38.74 -11.37
CA ILE A 283 2.43 -39.53 -10.14
C ILE A 283 3.83 -40.09 -9.85
N THR A 284 4.27 -40.02 -8.59
CA THR A 284 5.51 -40.67 -8.13
C THR A 284 5.20 -42.12 -7.76
N PRO A 285 5.58 -43.11 -8.57
CA PRO A 285 5.33 -44.51 -8.26
C PRO A 285 6.16 -44.97 -7.06
N PRO A 286 5.70 -46.02 -6.35
CA PRO A 286 6.45 -46.62 -5.26
C PRO A 286 7.81 -47.14 -5.74
N SER A 287 8.78 -47.17 -4.83
CA SER A 287 10.12 -47.69 -5.11
C SER A 287 10.04 -49.18 -5.45
N LEU A 288 10.65 -49.59 -6.55
CA LEU A 288 10.65 -50.97 -6.99
C LEU A 288 12.00 -51.62 -6.74
N GLU A 289 11.98 -52.77 -6.09
CA GLU A 289 13.16 -53.62 -5.91
C GLU A 289 13.28 -54.55 -7.11
N VAL A 290 14.38 -54.44 -7.83
CA VAL A 290 14.63 -55.22 -9.03
C VAL A 290 16.08 -55.66 -9.10
N SER A 291 16.31 -56.86 -9.62
CA SER A 291 17.66 -57.30 -9.94
C SER A 291 18.05 -56.77 -11.33
N ARG A 292 19.25 -56.21 -11.43
CA ARG A 292 19.81 -55.64 -12.67
C ARG A 292 21.25 -56.12 -12.86
N TYR A 293 21.82 -55.74 -14.00
CA TYR A 293 23.20 -56.05 -14.35
C TYR A 293 24.03 -54.77 -14.48
N LYS A 294 25.25 -54.80 -13.96
CA LYS A 294 26.24 -53.75 -14.20
C LYS A 294 26.81 -53.87 -15.61
N LYS A 295 27.57 -52.86 -16.06
CA LYS A 295 28.26 -52.85 -17.37
C LYS A 295 29.15 -54.09 -17.60
N ASP A 296 29.70 -54.67 -16.53
CA ASP A 296 30.54 -55.87 -16.57
C ASP A 296 29.74 -57.20 -16.58
N GLY A 297 28.40 -57.14 -16.49
CA GLY A 297 27.51 -58.30 -16.49
C GLY A 297 27.22 -58.92 -15.12
N SER A 298 27.72 -58.35 -14.02
CA SER A 298 27.41 -58.85 -12.65
C SER A 298 26.01 -58.46 -12.16
N PRO A 299 25.28 -59.34 -11.46
CA PRO A 299 23.95 -59.03 -10.94
C PRO A 299 24.05 -58.11 -9.71
N ILE A 300 23.10 -57.20 -9.59
CA ILE A 300 22.94 -56.26 -8.48
C ILE A 300 21.46 -56.15 -8.13
N ASP A 301 21.12 -56.34 -6.85
CA ASP A 301 19.77 -56.08 -6.37
C ASP A 301 19.68 -54.59 -6.05
N ILE A 302 18.89 -53.88 -6.85
CA ILE A 302 18.66 -52.46 -6.69
C ILE A 302 17.26 -52.19 -6.18
N VAL A 303 17.11 -51.10 -5.44
CA VAL A 303 15.82 -50.44 -5.24
C VAL A 303 15.86 -49.11 -5.96
N PHE A 304 14.93 -48.90 -6.89
CA PHE A 304 14.84 -47.67 -7.67
C PHE A 304 13.52 -46.94 -7.43
N SER A 305 13.59 -45.61 -7.38
CA SER A 305 12.43 -44.71 -7.28
C SER A 305 12.51 -43.67 -8.38
N ALA A 306 11.37 -43.33 -8.99
CA ALA A 306 11.30 -42.30 -10.03
C ALA A 306 10.25 -41.23 -9.70
N ALA A 307 10.51 -39.98 -10.05
CA ALA A 307 9.57 -38.86 -9.87
C ALA A 307 9.55 -37.95 -11.11
N PRO A 308 8.41 -37.29 -11.41
CA PRO A 308 8.31 -36.39 -12.56
C PRO A 308 9.20 -35.16 -12.36
N LEU A 309 9.92 -34.79 -13.42
CA LEU A 309 10.65 -33.54 -13.50
C LEU A 309 9.77 -32.52 -14.23
N THR A 310 9.50 -31.38 -13.59
CA THR A 310 8.63 -30.33 -14.14
C THR A 310 9.39 -29.04 -14.36
N ASP A 311 8.98 -28.26 -15.35
CA ASP A 311 9.44 -26.87 -15.54
C ASP A 311 8.74 -25.87 -14.59
N SER A 312 9.06 -24.58 -14.73
CA SER A 312 8.48 -23.49 -13.92
C SER A 312 6.97 -23.32 -14.09
N GLU A 313 6.38 -23.88 -15.16
CA GLU A 313 4.95 -23.87 -15.42
C GLU A 313 4.27 -25.19 -14.99
N LYS A 314 4.99 -26.04 -14.24
CA LYS A 314 4.59 -27.37 -13.78
C LYS A 314 4.33 -28.38 -14.89
N LYS A 315 4.84 -28.14 -16.10
CA LYS A 315 4.74 -29.08 -17.21
C LYS A 315 5.86 -30.11 -17.10
N ILE A 316 5.52 -31.39 -17.25
CA ILE A 316 6.46 -32.51 -17.14
C ILE A 316 7.38 -32.51 -18.38
N ASN A 317 8.69 -32.47 -18.15
CA ASN A 317 9.71 -32.44 -19.19
C ASN A 317 10.68 -33.64 -19.12
N GLY A 318 10.52 -34.50 -18.12
CA GLY A 318 11.33 -35.70 -17.92
C GLY A 318 11.03 -36.36 -16.58
N LEU A 319 11.97 -37.19 -16.11
CA LEU A 319 11.93 -37.76 -14.77
C LEU A 319 13.29 -37.76 -14.11
N VAL A 320 13.29 -37.86 -12.78
CA VAL A 320 14.47 -38.12 -11.97
C VAL A 320 14.35 -39.50 -11.33
N ALA A 321 15.39 -40.31 -11.44
CA ALA A 321 15.48 -41.62 -10.82
C ALA A 321 16.58 -41.63 -9.75
N VAL A 322 16.29 -42.28 -8.61
CA VAL A 322 17.23 -42.49 -7.50
C VAL A 322 17.30 -43.98 -7.20
N VAL A 323 18.51 -44.54 -7.18
CA VAL A 323 18.75 -45.98 -7.07
C VAL A 323 19.75 -46.30 -5.96
N ALA A 324 19.48 -47.34 -5.17
CA ALA A 324 20.45 -47.92 -4.24
C ALA A 324 20.63 -49.41 -4.48
N ASP A 325 21.84 -49.89 -4.18
CA ASP A 325 22.17 -51.29 -4.03
C ASP A 325 21.69 -51.78 -2.66
N ILE A 326 20.89 -52.84 -2.62
CA ILE A 326 20.33 -53.45 -1.40
C ILE A 326 20.81 -54.90 -1.19
N THR A 327 21.77 -55.35 -2.00
CA THR A 327 22.17 -56.76 -2.07
C THR A 327 22.72 -57.27 -0.73
N GLU A 328 23.54 -56.50 -0.04
CA GLU A 328 24.19 -56.88 1.23
C GLU A 328 23.28 -56.66 2.46
N GLN A 329 22.39 -55.65 2.38
CA GLN A 329 21.45 -55.30 3.44
C GLN A 329 20.40 -56.40 3.65
N LYS A 330 19.88 -56.98 2.56
CA LYS A 330 18.91 -58.09 2.62
C LYS A 330 19.50 -59.33 3.27
N ARG A 331 20.76 -59.67 2.97
CA ARG A 331 21.40 -60.88 3.51
C ARG A 331 21.71 -60.81 5.01
N THR A 332 22.03 -59.62 5.54
CA THR A 332 22.53 -59.48 6.91
C THR A 332 21.43 -59.14 7.92
N SER A 333 20.39 -58.40 7.50
CA SER A 333 19.32 -57.95 8.41
C SER A 333 18.39 -59.05 8.86
N GLU A 334 18.21 -60.09 8.05
CA GLU A 334 17.14 -61.04 8.27
C GLU A 334 17.49 -62.07 9.36
N GLN A 335 18.76 -62.44 9.47
CA GLN A 335 19.12 -63.65 10.20
C GLN A 335 19.65 -63.39 11.62
N VAL A 336 20.30 -62.26 11.86
CA VAL A 336 21.02 -62.00 13.12
C VAL A 336 20.24 -61.06 14.05
N ARG A 337 19.50 -60.10 13.48
CA ARG A 337 18.72 -59.11 14.26
C ARG A 337 17.67 -59.76 15.16
N LEU A 338 16.96 -60.75 14.67
CA LEU A 338 15.78 -61.30 15.37
C LEU A 338 16.16 -62.02 16.67
N LEU A 339 17.29 -62.72 16.72
CA LEU A 339 17.62 -63.59 17.85
C LEU A 339 18.52 -62.94 18.90
N GLN A 340 19.37 -61.98 18.53
CA GLN A 340 20.22 -61.26 19.51
C GLN A 340 19.50 -60.09 20.18
N SER A 341 18.64 -59.35 19.48
CA SER A 341 18.03 -58.13 20.06
C SER A 341 17.17 -58.41 21.28
N VAL A 342 16.52 -59.58 21.36
CA VAL A 342 15.56 -59.87 22.44
C VAL A 342 16.26 -60.08 23.79
N VAL A 343 17.48 -60.64 23.80
CA VAL A 343 18.23 -60.94 25.03
C VAL A 343 19.21 -59.82 25.38
N VAL A 344 19.72 -59.08 24.39
CA VAL A 344 20.70 -58.00 24.58
C VAL A 344 20.06 -56.63 24.88
N ASN A 345 18.98 -56.24 24.17
CA ASN A 345 18.38 -54.91 24.29
C ASN A 345 17.20 -54.83 25.27
N THR A 346 16.97 -55.88 26.07
CA THR A 346 16.06 -55.70 27.20
C THR A 346 16.71 -54.77 28.21
N ASN A 347 16.00 -53.72 28.63
CA ASN A 347 16.46 -52.77 29.64
C ASN A 347 16.62 -53.40 31.02
N ASP A 348 16.04 -54.59 31.19
CA ASP A 348 16.19 -55.34 32.41
C ASP A 348 17.51 -56.11 32.36
N ALA A 349 18.28 -56.00 33.43
CA ALA A 349 19.47 -56.78 33.65
C ALA A 349 19.13 -58.27 33.69
N VAL A 350 19.60 -59.03 32.70
CA VAL A 350 19.45 -60.48 32.64
C VAL A 350 20.72 -61.11 33.18
N ILE A 351 20.57 -62.03 34.12
CA ILE A 351 21.64 -62.84 34.71
C ILE A 351 21.28 -64.29 34.50
N ILE A 352 22.25 -65.11 34.13
CA ILE A 352 22.10 -66.57 34.10
C ILE A 352 23.14 -67.15 35.05
N THR A 353 22.73 -68.01 35.96
CA THR A 353 23.61 -68.66 36.94
C THR A 353 23.51 -70.18 36.89
N GLU A 354 24.50 -70.88 37.47
CA GLU A 354 24.43 -72.31 37.81
C GLU A 354 23.21 -72.59 38.72
N ALA A 355 22.65 -73.79 38.65
CA ALA A 355 21.51 -74.21 39.47
C ALA A 355 21.88 -74.49 40.95
N GLU A 356 23.05 -75.10 41.21
CA GLU A 356 23.55 -75.49 42.54
C GLU A 356 25.02 -75.06 42.74
N PRO A 357 25.52 -74.88 43.99
CA PRO A 357 24.79 -74.98 45.26
C PRO A 357 24.01 -73.69 45.60
N ILE A 358 22.83 -73.84 46.21
CA ILE A 358 22.02 -72.70 46.71
C ILE A 358 22.58 -72.17 48.04
N GLU A 359 23.10 -73.09 48.87
CA GLU A 359 23.81 -72.78 50.10
C GLU A 359 25.21 -72.23 49.84
N PHE A 360 25.84 -71.67 50.88
CA PHE A 360 27.13 -70.97 50.76
C PHE A 360 28.17 -71.78 49.95
N PRO A 361 28.76 -71.22 48.87
CA PRO A 361 28.79 -69.79 48.50
C PRO A 361 27.60 -69.25 47.68
N GLY A 362 26.69 -70.09 47.20
CA GLY A 362 25.56 -69.74 46.32
C GLY A 362 25.84 -69.98 44.82
N PRO A 363 24.82 -69.83 43.94
CA PRO A 363 24.95 -70.14 42.52
C PRO A 363 25.86 -69.12 41.81
N ARG A 364 26.67 -69.60 40.87
CA ARG A 364 27.66 -68.78 40.14
C ARG A 364 27.11 -68.24 38.83
N ILE A 365 27.43 -66.99 38.52
CA ILE A 365 27.03 -66.31 37.29
C ILE A 365 27.78 -66.88 36.09
N LEU A 366 27.03 -67.30 35.08
CA LEU A 366 27.52 -67.80 33.80
C LEU A 366 27.34 -66.78 32.66
N TYR A 367 26.32 -65.92 32.74
CA TYR A 367 26.07 -64.88 31.75
C TYR A 367 25.38 -63.68 32.38
N VAL A 368 25.67 -62.49 31.85
CA VAL A 368 24.90 -61.27 32.08
C VAL A 368 24.75 -60.48 30.79
N ASN A 369 23.62 -59.80 30.59
CA ASN A 369 23.43 -58.90 29.45
C ASN A 369 24.01 -57.50 29.73
N GLN A 370 24.00 -56.62 28.73
CA GLN A 370 24.55 -55.27 28.88
C GLN A 370 23.77 -54.40 29.88
N ALA A 371 22.47 -54.65 30.03
CA ALA A 371 21.68 -53.95 31.03
C ALA A 371 22.18 -54.23 32.45
N PHE A 372 22.66 -55.44 32.73
CA PHE A 372 23.27 -55.77 34.03
C PHE A 372 24.56 -55.00 34.31
N THR A 373 25.48 -54.91 33.34
CA THR A 373 26.76 -54.21 33.54
C THR A 373 26.54 -52.71 33.66
N THR A 374 25.62 -52.16 32.87
CA THR A 374 25.24 -50.74 32.93
C THR A 374 24.57 -50.42 34.26
N MET A 375 23.64 -51.27 34.69
CA MET A 375 22.97 -51.13 35.97
C MET A 375 23.98 -51.27 37.10
N THR A 376 24.75 -52.35 37.18
CA THR A 376 25.53 -52.62 38.40
C THR A 376 26.90 -51.97 38.41
N GLY A 377 27.40 -51.48 37.27
CA GLY A 377 28.76 -50.93 37.13
C GLY A 377 29.87 -51.98 37.22
N TYR A 378 29.54 -53.25 37.46
CA TYR A 378 30.49 -54.35 37.38
C TYR A 378 30.71 -54.75 35.92
N SER A 379 31.95 -55.04 35.58
CA SER A 379 32.25 -55.60 34.26
C SER A 379 31.81 -57.06 34.20
N LEU A 380 31.59 -57.55 32.97
CA LEU A 380 31.31 -58.97 32.73
C LEU A 380 32.38 -59.88 33.35
N GLU A 381 33.66 -59.53 33.17
CA GLU A 381 34.80 -60.30 33.68
C GLU A 381 34.84 -60.38 35.21
N GLU A 382 34.39 -59.33 35.90
CA GLU A 382 34.38 -59.26 37.35
C GLU A 382 33.29 -60.14 38.00
N VAL A 383 32.22 -60.40 37.26
CA VAL A 383 31.05 -61.11 37.80
C VAL A 383 30.96 -62.56 37.34
N LEU A 384 31.59 -62.95 36.23
CA LEU A 384 31.61 -64.33 35.79
C LEU A 384 32.25 -65.24 36.85
N GLY A 385 31.56 -66.33 37.18
CA GLY A 385 31.97 -67.25 38.25
C GLY A 385 31.74 -66.74 39.68
N GLN A 386 31.33 -65.47 39.86
CA GLN A 386 30.94 -64.93 41.16
C GLN A 386 29.48 -65.23 41.47
N THR A 387 29.09 -65.05 42.74
CA THR A 387 27.69 -65.14 43.15
C THR A 387 26.99 -63.77 43.05
N PRO A 388 25.71 -63.69 42.63
CA PRO A 388 24.94 -62.43 42.62
C PRO A 388 24.84 -61.74 43.99
N ARG A 389 25.24 -62.43 45.06
CA ARG A 389 25.37 -61.87 46.40
C ARG A 389 26.38 -60.70 46.48
N LEU A 390 27.25 -60.54 45.49
CA LEU A 390 28.19 -59.40 45.39
C LEU A 390 27.50 -58.03 45.33
N LEU A 391 26.24 -57.97 44.86
CA LEU A 391 25.47 -56.71 44.77
C LEU A 391 24.83 -56.28 46.09
N GLN A 392 24.95 -57.10 47.14
CA GLN A 392 24.32 -56.86 48.43
C GLN A 392 25.23 -56.00 49.31
N GLY A 393 24.65 -55.07 50.07
CA GLY A 393 25.37 -54.20 50.99
C GLY A 393 24.62 -53.91 52.28
N PRO A 394 24.99 -52.85 53.03
CA PRO A 394 24.49 -52.61 54.38
C PRO A 394 22.98 -52.41 54.49
N LYS A 395 22.35 -51.70 53.54
CA LYS A 395 20.90 -51.42 53.53
C LYS A 395 20.09 -52.45 52.74
N THR A 396 20.72 -53.48 52.21
CA THR A 396 20.00 -54.55 51.52
C THR A 396 19.11 -55.31 52.52
N ASP A 397 17.81 -55.38 52.25
CA ASP A 397 16.83 -56.00 53.14
C ASP A 397 17.11 -57.50 53.34
N ARG A 398 17.49 -57.86 54.57
CA ARG A 398 17.81 -59.25 54.94
C ARG A 398 16.58 -60.15 54.96
N ASN A 399 15.40 -59.63 55.24
CA ASN A 399 14.16 -60.40 55.21
C ASN A 399 13.78 -60.75 53.78
N ALA A 400 13.95 -59.83 52.83
CA ALA A 400 13.77 -60.10 51.40
C ALA A 400 14.73 -61.18 50.89
N LEU A 401 16.01 -61.12 51.27
CA LEU A 401 17.01 -62.14 50.89
C LEU A 401 16.71 -63.52 51.47
N ALA A 402 16.16 -63.60 52.70
CA ALA A 402 15.74 -64.88 53.29
C ALA A 402 14.60 -65.53 52.49
N ARG A 403 13.64 -64.73 51.99
CA ARG A 403 12.58 -65.23 51.09
C ARG A 403 13.14 -65.76 49.77
N VAL A 404 14.09 -65.04 49.17
CA VAL A 404 14.80 -65.50 47.95
C VAL A 404 15.47 -66.85 48.19
N ARG A 405 16.20 -67.01 49.30
CA ARG A 405 16.86 -68.29 49.62
C ARG A 405 15.86 -69.44 49.76
N SER A 406 14.75 -69.21 50.46
CA SER A 406 13.70 -70.23 50.64
C SER A 406 13.07 -70.64 49.31
N ALA A 407 12.80 -69.70 48.40
CA ALA A 407 12.23 -70.00 47.08
C ALA A 407 13.20 -70.81 46.21
N LEU A 408 14.48 -70.42 46.17
CA LEU A 408 15.51 -71.16 45.44
C LEU A 408 15.63 -72.60 45.95
N SER A 409 15.63 -72.83 47.27
CA SER A 409 15.71 -74.19 47.86
C SER A 409 14.54 -75.11 47.52
N ARG A 410 13.41 -74.54 47.07
CA ARG A 410 12.21 -75.26 46.63
C ARG A 410 12.06 -75.27 45.10
N TRP A 411 13.04 -74.76 44.35
CA TRP A 411 12.98 -74.59 42.89
C TRP A 411 11.79 -73.73 42.42
N GLU A 412 11.37 -72.77 43.25
CA GLU A 412 10.25 -71.86 42.95
C GLU A 412 10.76 -70.53 42.39
N SER A 413 9.96 -69.91 41.51
CA SER A 413 10.22 -68.54 41.08
C SER A 413 9.90 -67.53 42.18
N ILE A 414 10.62 -66.41 42.20
CA ILE A 414 10.36 -65.33 43.15
C ILE A 414 10.66 -63.96 42.55
N THR A 415 9.84 -62.98 42.91
CA THR A 415 10.08 -61.56 42.62
C THR A 415 10.22 -60.78 43.92
N VAL A 416 11.26 -59.95 44.02
CA VAL A 416 11.50 -59.09 45.19
C VAL A 416 12.04 -57.72 44.78
N GLU A 417 11.72 -56.71 45.57
CA GLU A 417 12.32 -55.39 45.49
C GLU A 417 13.24 -55.15 46.68
N LEU A 418 14.45 -54.66 46.43
CA LEU A 418 15.40 -54.28 47.46
C LEU A 418 16.46 -53.31 46.95
N ILE A 419 17.28 -52.82 47.87
CA ILE A 419 18.44 -52.00 47.55
C ILE A 419 19.63 -52.90 47.25
N ASN A 420 20.19 -52.74 46.06
CA ASN A 420 21.50 -53.26 45.70
C ASN A 420 22.49 -52.11 45.54
N TYR A 421 23.76 -52.50 45.48
CA TYR A 421 24.89 -51.60 45.38
C TYR A 421 25.58 -51.80 44.05
N ARG A 422 25.83 -50.69 43.36
CA ARG A 422 26.71 -50.69 42.20
C ARG A 422 28.16 -50.83 42.66
N LYS A 423 29.06 -51.11 41.73
CA LYS A 423 30.50 -51.29 42.00
C LYS A 423 31.16 -50.11 42.72
N ASP A 424 30.74 -48.88 42.41
CA ASP A 424 31.24 -47.66 43.04
C ASP A 424 30.64 -47.40 44.44
N GLY A 425 29.77 -48.31 44.91
CA GLY A 425 29.07 -48.21 46.18
C GLY A 425 27.77 -47.41 46.12
N THR A 426 27.35 -46.91 44.95
CA THR A 426 26.08 -46.18 44.82
C THR A 426 24.88 -47.13 44.99
N GLU A 427 23.87 -46.64 45.70
CA GLU A 427 22.64 -47.36 45.97
C GLU A 427 21.71 -47.26 44.75
N PHE A 428 21.09 -48.38 44.38
CA PHE A 428 19.99 -48.38 43.42
C PHE A 428 18.88 -49.33 43.85
N TRP A 429 17.66 -48.96 43.51
CA TRP A 429 16.50 -49.79 43.75
C TRP A 429 16.35 -50.79 42.61
N VAL A 430 16.31 -52.06 42.96
CA VAL A 430 16.14 -53.13 41.99
C VAL A 430 14.93 -53.97 42.35
N GLU A 431 14.07 -54.14 41.35
CA GLU A 431 13.08 -55.20 41.32
C GLU A 431 13.70 -56.36 40.53
N PHE A 432 13.72 -57.58 41.06
CA PHE A 432 14.18 -58.71 40.27
C PHE A 432 13.33 -59.96 40.45
N SER A 433 13.17 -60.68 39.35
CA SER A 433 12.55 -62.00 39.28
C SER A 433 13.60 -63.06 38.99
N VAL A 434 13.56 -64.18 39.69
CA VAL A 434 14.45 -65.33 39.47
C VAL A 434 13.60 -66.55 39.12
N VAL A 435 13.94 -67.23 38.02
CA VAL A 435 13.23 -68.42 37.52
C VAL A 435 14.22 -69.55 37.19
N PRO A 436 13.89 -70.81 37.47
CA PRO A 436 14.76 -71.93 37.12
C PRO A 436 14.56 -72.32 35.66
N VAL A 437 15.63 -72.76 35.00
CA VAL A 437 15.63 -73.24 33.62
C VAL A 437 15.99 -74.71 33.61
N ALA A 438 15.05 -75.50 33.09
CA ALA A 438 15.27 -76.91 32.85
C ALA A 438 15.89 -77.14 31.46
N ASP A 439 16.72 -78.17 31.33
CA ASP A 439 17.11 -78.71 30.03
C ASP A 439 15.96 -79.54 29.40
N GLN A 440 16.24 -80.19 28.26
CA GLN A 440 15.25 -81.02 27.55
C GLN A 440 14.82 -82.28 28.33
N GLU A 441 15.51 -82.62 29.42
CA GLU A 441 15.25 -83.79 30.27
C GLU A 441 14.61 -83.41 31.62
N GLU A 442 14.07 -82.19 31.74
CA GLU A 442 13.45 -81.61 32.95
C GLU A 442 14.39 -81.43 34.15
N HIS A 443 15.71 -81.50 33.95
CA HIS A 443 16.68 -81.21 34.99
C HIS A 443 16.95 -79.69 35.05
N TYR A 444 16.79 -79.09 36.23
CA TYR A 444 17.12 -77.68 36.42
C TYR A 444 18.63 -77.47 36.31
N THR A 445 19.07 -76.83 35.23
CA THR A 445 20.48 -76.62 34.91
C THR A 445 20.95 -75.21 35.25
N HIS A 446 20.05 -74.23 35.19
CA HIS A 446 20.37 -72.81 35.36
C HIS A 446 19.28 -72.05 36.11
N TRP A 447 19.63 -70.88 36.62
CA TRP A 447 18.65 -69.84 36.99
C TRP A 447 18.78 -68.66 36.05
N ILE A 448 17.66 -68.14 35.56
CA ILE A 448 17.60 -66.85 34.89
C ILE A 448 17.01 -65.83 35.86
N ALA A 449 17.73 -64.76 36.12
CA ALA A 449 17.21 -63.60 36.82
C ALA A 449 17.04 -62.43 35.85
N VAL A 450 15.88 -61.77 35.90
CA VAL A 450 15.61 -60.52 35.19
C VAL A 450 15.43 -59.43 36.23
N GLN A 451 16.25 -58.38 36.17
CA GLN A 451 16.31 -57.32 37.18
C GLN A 451 16.09 -55.95 36.55
N ARG A 452 15.17 -55.17 37.08
CA ARG A 452 14.84 -53.83 36.64
C ARG A 452 15.28 -52.80 37.67
N ASP A 453 16.04 -51.81 37.23
CA ASP A 453 16.32 -50.61 38.03
C ASP A 453 15.09 -49.69 38.01
N ILE A 454 14.47 -49.47 39.17
CA ILE A 454 13.25 -48.65 39.29
C ILE A 454 13.54 -47.22 39.79
N THR A 455 14.81 -46.78 39.75
CA THR A 455 15.24 -45.47 40.25
C THR A 455 14.72 -44.30 39.39
N GLU A 456 14.69 -44.43 38.06
CA GLU A 456 14.28 -43.35 37.15
C GLU A 456 12.76 -43.14 37.14
N ARG A 457 11.95 -44.19 37.21
CA ARG A 457 10.48 -44.08 37.33
C ARG A 457 10.09 -43.18 38.51
N ARG A 458 10.79 -43.33 39.63
CA ARG A 458 10.65 -42.46 40.81
C ARG A 458 11.08 -41.01 40.56
N ARG A 459 11.98 -40.75 39.60
CA ARG A 459 12.42 -39.40 39.17
C ARG A 459 11.49 -38.77 38.12
N THR A 460 10.92 -39.56 37.19
CA THR A 460 9.99 -39.06 36.17
C THR A 460 8.69 -38.53 36.78
N GLU A 461 8.20 -39.18 37.85
CA GLU A 461 7.10 -38.66 38.67
C GLU A 461 7.44 -37.28 39.26
N ALA A 462 8.71 -37.04 39.62
CA ALA A 462 9.17 -35.73 40.08
C ALA A 462 9.35 -34.72 38.92
N ALA A 463 9.71 -35.16 37.72
CA ALA A 463 9.86 -34.30 36.53
C ALA A 463 8.52 -33.86 35.92
N LEU A 464 7.49 -34.70 35.99
CA LEU A 464 6.12 -34.35 35.60
C LEU A 464 5.63 -33.13 36.39
N ARG A 465 5.89 -33.12 37.70
CA ARG A 465 5.61 -31.97 38.59
C ARG A 465 6.33 -30.69 38.13
N GLN A 466 7.53 -30.79 37.57
CA GLN A 466 8.28 -29.65 37.05
C GLN A 466 7.73 -29.13 35.71
N SER A 467 7.19 -30.01 34.86
CA SER A 467 6.55 -29.61 33.59
C SER A 467 5.25 -28.83 33.82
N GLU A 468 4.48 -29.19 34.85
CA GLU A 468 3.27 -28.44 35.24
C GLU A 468 3.61 -26.99 35.63
N GLU A 469 4.71 -26.79 36.38
CA GLU A 469 5.21 -25.46 36.75
C GLU A 469 5.63 -24.65 35.50
N ARG A 470 6.23 -25.31 34.51
CA ARG A 470 6.63 -24.67 33.24
C ARG A 470 5.43 -24.23 32.39
N PHE A 471 4.39 -25.05 32.29
CA PHE A 471 3.17 -24.70 31.55
C PHE A 471 2.43 -23.52 32.20
N ARG A 472 2.37 -23.48 33.53
CA ARG A 472 1.82 -22.34 34.29
C ARG A 472 2.52 -21.03 33.92
N SER A 473 3.85 -21.04 33.85
CA SER A 473 4.64 -19.86 33.49
C SER A 473 4.39 -19.34 32.05
N LEU A 474 4.13 -20.23 31.09
CA LEU A 474 3.84 -19.82 29.70
C LEU A 474 2.49 -19.09 29.58
N ILE A 475 1.47 -19.56 30.29
CA ILE A 475 0.13 -18.92 30.29
C ILE A 475 0.17 -17.55 30.98
N GLU A 476 0.93 -17.41 32.06
CA GLU A 476 1.09 -16.14 32.80
C GLU A 476 1.81 -15.05 31.98
N ASN A 477 2.56 -15.43 30.94
CA ASN A 477 3.33 -14.51 30.09
C ASN A 477 2.73 -14.26 28.69
N ALA A 478 1.58 -14.85 28.35
CA ALA A 478 0.92 -14.61 27.07
C ALA A 478 0.48 -13.12 26.93
N LEU A 479 0.45 -12.58 25.71
CA LEU A 479 -0.08 -11.23 25.45
C LEU A 479 -1.59 -11.25 25.17
N ASP A 480 -2.09 -12.36 24.61
CA ASP A 480 -3.51 -12.55 24.38
C ASP A 480 -4.25 -12.89 25.69
N ILE A 481 -5.51 -12.46 25.79
CA ILE A 481 -6.39 -12.81 26.91
C ILE A 481 -7.03 -14.17 26.61
N ILE A 482 -6.74 -15.16 27.44
CA ILE A 482 -7.34 -16.49 27.39
C ILE A 482 -8.46 -16.53 28.43
N THR A 483 -9.69 -16.65 27.95
CA THR A 483 -10.90 -16.72 28.76
C THR A 483 -11.54 -18.10 28.64
N ILE A 484 -11.95 -18.68 29.77
CA ILE A 484 -12.81 -19.86 29.82
C ILE A 484 -14.17 -19.43 30.36
N LEU A 485 -15.21 -19.64 29.56
CA LEU A 485 -16.59 -19.28 29.87
C LEU A 485 -17.45 -20.53 30.06
N ALA A 486 -18.41 -20.44 30.98
CA ALA A 486 -19.58 -21.31 31.00
C ALA A 486 -20.56 -20.94 29.87
N PRO A 487 -21.51 -21.84 29.52
CA PRO A 487 -22.51 -21.58 28.49
C PRO A 487 -23.39 -20.35 28.74
N ASP A 488 -23.54 -19.93 30.00
CA ASP A 488 -24.31 -18.74 30.40
C ASP A 488 -23.50 -17.43 30.35
N GLY A 489 -22.22 -17.50 29.98
CA GLY A 489 -21.30 -16.37 29.91
C GLY A 489 -20.56 -16.08 31.23
N THR A 490 -20.70 -16.93 32.24
CA THR A 490 -19.94 -16.81 33.50
C THR A 490 -18.46 -17.11 33.26
N ILE A 491 -17.57 -16.24 33.73
CA ILE A 491 -16.12 -16.40 33.57
C ILE A 491 -15.60 -17.41 34.61
N HIS A 492 -15.09 -18.55 34.15
CA HIS A 492 -14.43 -19.56 35.00
C HIS A 492 -12.94 -19.31 35.18
N TYR A 493 -12.30 -18.74 34.16
CA TYR A 493 -10.88 -18.47 34.17
C TYR A 493 -10.56 -17.34 33.19
N GLU A 494 -9.71 -16.42 33.59
CA GLU A 494 -8.97 -15.53 32.70
C GLU A 494 -7.50 -15.51 33.10
N ASN A 495 -6.61 -15.58 32.11
CA ASN A 495 -5.17 -15.49 32.40
C ASN A 495 -4.77 -14.06 32.83
N PRO A 496 -3.64 -13.87 33.53
CA PRO A 496 -3.21 -12.56 34.03
C PRO A 496 -3.03 -11.45 32.97
N SER A 497 -3.00 -11.79 31.69
CA SER A 497 -2.94 -10.85 30.58
C SER A 497 -4.11 -9.87 30.56
N VAL A 498 -5.27 -10.24 31.12
CA VAL A 498 -6.41 -9.32 31.26
C VAL A 498 -6.06 -8.08 32.09
N GLU A 499 -5.20 -8.21 33.10
CA GLU A 499 -4.77 -7.08 33.93
C GLU A 499 -3.89 -6.12 33.12
N LYS A 500 -3.01 -6.66 32.26
CA LYS A 500 -2.13 -5.84 31.41
C LYS A 500 -2.89 -5.14 30.28
N VAL A 501 -3.88 -5.82 29.69
CA VAL A 501 -4.56 -5.35 28.47
C VAL A 501 -5.84 -4.57 28.78
N LEU A 502 -6.60 -4.96 29.81
CA LEU A 502 -7.87 -4.34 30.20
C LEU A 502 -7.85 -3.69 31.57
N GLY A 503 -6.84 -3.98 32.39
CA GLY A 503 -6.65 -3.36 33.69
C GLY A 503 -7.39 -4.01 34.85
N TYR A 504 -8.20 -5.04 34.60
CA TYR A 504 -8.93 -5.74 35.65
C TYR A 504 -8.08 -6.84 36.28
N SER A 505 -8.21 -7.02 37.59
CA SER A 505 -7.67 -8.21 38.27
C SER A 505 -8.43 -9.47 37.82
N PRO A 506 -7.76 -10.58 37.46
CA PRO A 506 -8.43 -11.81 37.09
C PRO A 506 -9.39 -12.33 38.16
N GLN A 507 -9.07 -12.14 39.45
CA GLN A 507 -9.90 -12.60 40.57
C GLN A 507 -11.24 -11.87 40.66
N ASP A 508 -11.28 -10.59 40.27
CA ASP A 508 -12.50 -9.78 40.28
C ASP A 508 -13.45 -10.14 39.13
N LEU A 509 -12.93 -10.82 38.11
CA LEU A 509 -13.70 -11.22 36.93
C LEU A 509 -14.20 -12.66 37.02
N ILE A 510 -13.57 -13.54 37.79
CA ILE A 510 -14.04 -14.92 37.97
C ILE A 510 -15.40 -14.91 38.66
N GLY A 511 -16.39 -15.56 38.04
CA GLY A 511 -17.78 -15.59 38.49
C GLY A 511 -18.64 -14.43 37.99
N GLU A 512 -18.03 -13.38 37.43
CA GLU A 512 -18.76 -12.31 36.75
C GLU A 512 -19.23 -12.72 35.36
N ASN A 513 -20.22 -11.99 34.84
CA ASN A 513 -20.74 -12.23 33.51
C ASN A 513 -19.90 -11.48 32.46
N PHE A 514 -19.36 -12.21 31.49
CA PHE A 514 -18.51 -11.69 30.41
C PHE A 514 -19.17 -10.55 29.62
N PHE A 515 -20.49 -10.65 29.36
CA PHE A 515 -21.23 -9.67 28.56
C PHE A 515 -21.30 -8.28 29.23
N THR A 516 -21.15 -8.18 30.54
CA THR A 516 -21.13 -6.90 31.28
C THR A 516 -20.01 -5.96 30.81
N TYR A 517 -18.93 -6.51 30.27
CA TYR A 517 -17.75 -5.76 29.84
C TYR A 517 -17.74 -5.45 28.34
N ILE A 518 -18.76 -5.87 27.60
CA ILE A 518 -18.88 -5.71 26.16
C ILE A 518 -19.67 -4.44 25.82
N HIS A 519 -19.32 -3.78 24.72
CA HIS A 519 -20.06 -2.61 24.24
C HIS A 519 -21.52 -2.97 23.91
N PRO A 520 -22.52 -2.15 24.33
CA PRO A 520 -23.94 -2.45 24.13
C PRO A 520 -24.33 -2.81 22.69
N ASP A 521 -23.81 -2.09 21.70
CA ASP A 521 -24.07 -2.35 20.28
C ASP A 521 -23.56 -3.73 19.79
N ASP A 522 -22.56 -4.31 20.47
CA ASP A 522 -21.94 -5.56 20.05
C ASP A 522 -22.63 -6.79 20.70
N LEU A 523 -23.37 -6.58 21.80
CA LEU A 523 -24.05 -7.65 22.56
C LEU A 523 -25.01 -8.48 21.71
N ALA A 524 -25.78 -7.83 20.84
CA ALA A 524 -26.77 -8.48 19.98
C ALA A 524 -26.14 -9.50 19.01
N ASN A 525 -24.88 -9.29 18.65
CA ASN A 525 -24.18 -10.11 17.66
C ASN A 525 -23.32 -11.21 18.29
N ILE A 526 -22.76 -11.00 19.49
CA ILE A 526 -21.84 -11.95 20.13
C ILE A 526 -22.58 -13.16 20.73
N TYR A 527 -23.72 -12.93 21.38
CA TYR A 527 -24.43 -13.98 22.12
C TYR A 527 -24.79 -15.20 21.25
N PRO A 528 -25.34 -15.02 20.03
CA PRO A 528 -25.60 -16.15 19.12
C PRO A 528 -24.33 -16.88 18.68
N LEU A 529 -23.22 -16.15 18.46
CA LEU A 529 -21.96 -16.72 17.97
C LEU A 529 -21.27 -17.59 19.02
N LEU A 530 -21.28 -17.17 20.29
CA LEU A 530 -20.77 -18.00 21.40
C LEU A 530 -21.63 -19.26 21.60
N THR A 531 -22.95 -19.14 21.42
CA THR A 531 -23.88 -20.29 21.50
C THR A 531 -23.67 -21.27 20.33
N GLN A 532 -23.38 -20.77 19.13
CA GLN A 532 -23.06 -21.58 17.96
C GLN A 532 -21.74 -22.36 18.14
N ALA A 533 -20.72 -21.73 18.74
CA ALA A 533 -19.44 -22.37 19.01
C ALA A 533 -19.55 -23.61 19.91
N LEU A 534 -20.58 -23.68 20.77
CA LEU A 534 -20.91 -24.87 21.58
C LEU A 534 -21.56 -26.00 20.78
N SER A 535 -22.22 -25.68 19.66
CA SER A 535 -23.06 -26.61 18.89
C SER A 535 -22.36 -27.21 17.68
N ASN A 536 -21.36 -26.51 17.10
CA ASN A 536 -20.68 -26.96 15.89
C ASN A 536 -19.19 -26.55 15.91
N SER A 537 -18.27 -27.51 16.06
CA SER A 537 -16.84 -27.25 16.31
C SER A 537 -15.99 -27.02 15.05
N GLU A 538 -16.55 -27.19 13.85
CA GLU A 538 -15.79 -27.17 12.59
C GLU A 538 -15.81 -25.82 11.85
N ASP A 539 -16.83 -24.98 12.07
CA ASP A 539 -16.95 -23.64 11.46
C ASP A 539 -16.88 -22.54 12.52
N ILE A 540 -15.67 -22.25 13.01
CA ILE A 540 -15.43 -21.16 13.97
C ILE A 540 -14.86 -19.96 13.22
N HIS A 541 -15.64 -18.89 13.10
CA HIS A 541 -15.18 -17.61 12.57
C HIS A 541 -14.67 -16.70 13.69
N PRO A 542 -13.61 -15.90 13.44
CA PRO A 542 -13.20 -14.86 14.37
C PRO A 542 -14.36 -13.90 14.63
N ILE A 543 -14.60 -13.61 15.91
CA ILE A 543 -15.58 -12.61 16.34
C ILE A 543 -14.85 -11.35 16.73
N GLU A 544 -15.38 -10.20 16.30
CA GLU A 544 -14.87 -8.90 16.69
C GLU A 544 -15.85 -8.19 17.61
N PHE A 545 -15.34 -7.67 18.72
CA PHE A 545 -16.16 -6.97 19.70
C PHE A 545 -15.35 -5.94 20.47
N ARG A 546 -16.04 -4.95 21.04
CA ARG A 546 -15.42 -3.96 21.91
C ARG A 546 -15.60 -4.37 23.37
N ARG A 547 -14.49 -4.44 24.10
CA ARG A 547 -14.47 -4.67 25.56
C ARG A 547 -14.01 -3.40 26.27
N ARG A 548 -14.64 -3.09 27.40
CA ARG A 548 -14.38 -1.89 28.20
C ARG A 548 -13.11 -2.07 29.02
N HIS A 549 -12.13 -1.20 28.84
CA HIS A 549 -10.98 -1.09 29.73
C HIS A 549 -11.38 -0.42 31.06
N GLN A 550 -10.63 -0.67 32.15
CA GLN A 550 -10.95 -0.12 33.48
C GLN A 550 -11.01 1.42 33.54
N ASP A 551 -10.31 2.11 32.64
CA ASP A 551 -10.33 3.58 32.50
C ASP A 551 -11.56 4.12 31.76
N GLY A 552 -12.45 3.24 31.30
CA GLY A 552 -13.66 3.58 30.56
C GLY A 552 -13.52 3.62 29.04
N GLN A 553 -12.32 3.44 28.49
CA GLN A 553 -12.12 3.38 27.04
C GLN A 553 -12.57 2.04 26.46
N TRP A 554 -13.03 2.05 25.21
CA TRP A 554 -13.40 0.84 24.47
C TRP A 554 -12.22 0.36 23.64
N ARG A 555 -11.84 -0.90 23.79
CA ARG A 555 -10.81 -1.55 22.97
C ARG A 555 -11.44 -2.64 22.13
N THR A 556 -11.01 -2.76 20.88
CA THR A 556 -11.53 -3.75 19.94
C THR A 556 -10.73 -5.03 20.04
N PHE A 557 -11.41 -6.14 20.27
CA PHE A 557 -10.83 -7.47 20.33
C PHE A 557 -11.31 -8.30 19.15
N GLU A 558 -10.40 -9.13 18.65
CA GLU A 558 -10.67 -10.26 17.77
C GLU A 558 -10.48 -11.52 18.59
N ALA A 559 -11.47 -12.40 18.61
CA ALA A 559 -11.41 -13.61 19.40
C ALA A 559 -11.90 -14.83 18.65
N LEU A 560 -11.36 -15.99 19.02
CA LEU A 560 -11.76 -17.28 18.45
C LEU A 560 -12.35 -18.18 19.54
N PRO A 561 -13.69 -18.29 19.63
CA PRO A 561 -14.32 -19.13 20.64
C PRO A 561 -14.34 -20.59 20.21
N LYS A 562 -13.81 -21.49 21.05
CA LYS A 562 -13.80 -22.93 20.79
C LYS A 562 -14.42 -23.69 21.95
N ALA A 563 -15.35 -24.59 21.65
CA ALA A 563 -15.85 -25.52 22.66
C ALA A 563 -14.74 -26.49 23.09
N LEU A 564 -14.58 -26.63 24.40
CA LEU A 564 -13.68 -27.63 24.99
C LEU A 564 -14.52 -28.88 25.28
N SER A 565 -14.41 -29.88 24.42
CA SER A 565 -14.98 -31.21 24.67
C SER A 565 -14.01 -32.03 25.52
N PHE A 566 -14.47 -32.48 26.68
CA PHE A 566 -13.70 -33.44 27.47
C PHE A 566 -13.67 -34.78 26.72
N SER A 567 -12.56 -35.12 26.06
CA SER A 567 -12.30 -36.51 25.66
C SER A 567 -11.83 -37.29 26.89
N GLN A 568 -12.14 -38.60 26.92
CA GLN A 568 -11.91 -39.50 28.06
C GLN A 568 -10.43 -39.62 28.53
N THR A 569 -9.47 -38.93 27.91
CA THR A 569 -8.03 -39.06 28.20
C THR A 569 -7.43 -37.96 29.08
N THR A 570 -8.18 -36.90 29.42
CA THR A 570 -7.69 -35.79 30.27
C THR A 570 -8.51 -35.60 31.55
N GLN A 571 -8.89 -36.70 32.19
CA GLN A 571 -9.66 -36.70 33.44
C GLN A 571 -8.79 -36.53 34.70
N SER A 572 -7.76 -35.67 34.67
CA SER A 572 -6.89 -35.52 35.84
C SER A 572 -6.49 -34.11 36.24
N LEU A 573 -7.01 -33.05 35.62
CA LEU A 573 -6.72 -31.70 36.07
C LEU A 573 -7.99 -30.84 36.04
N VAL A 574 -8.66 -30.82 37.20
CA VAL A 574 -9.60 -29.78 37.67
C VAL A 574 -10.88 -29.61 36.85
N ASP A 575 -11.87 -30.47 37.08
CA ASP A 575 -13.22 -30.04 37.49
C ASP A 575 -14.20 -31.23 37.59
N SER A 576 -15.04 -31.19 38.62
CA SER A 576 -16.12 -32.16 38.90
C SER A 576 -17.42 -31.87 38.12
N ASP A 577 -17.41 -30.91 37.20
CA ASP A 577 -18.57 -30.52 36.40
C ASP A 577 -18.35 -30.89 34.91
N PRO A 578 -19.13 -31.83 34.35
CA PRO A 578 -19.05 -32.24 32.94
C PRO A 578 -19.68 -31.23 31.96
N SER A 579 -20.00 -30.01 32.40
CA SER A 579 -20.60 -28.98 31.56
C SER A 579 -19.64 -28.52 30.45
N PRO A 580 -20.15 -28.29 29.22
CA PRO A 580 -19.32 -27.84 28.12
C PRO A 580 -18.83 -26.40 28.38
N LYS A 581 -17.54 -26.15 28.20
CA LYS A 581 -16.92 -24.83 28.38
C LYS A 581 -16.48 -24.23 27.05
N ILE A 582 -16.49 -22.92 26.95
CA ILE A 582 -15.98 -22.18 25.80
C ILE A 582 -14.61 -21.61 26.18
N VAL A 583 -13.58 -21.95 25.41
CA VAL A 583 -12.27 -21.30 25.52
C VAL A 583 -12.11 -20.31 24.40
N MET A 584 -11.73 -19.09 24.76
CA MET A 584 -11.57 -18.00 23.83
C MET A 584 -10.19 -17.38 24.02
N ASN A 585 -9.40 -17.35 22.95
CA ASN A 585 -8.24 -16.49 22.86
C ASN A 585 -8.71 -15.16 22.24
N SER A 586 -8.56 -14.07 22.98
CA SER A 586 -8.92 -12.70 22.58
C SER A 586 -7.69 -11.83 22.43
N ARG A 587 -7.51 -11.24 21.25
CA ARG A 587 -6.41 -10.34 20.90
C ARG A 587 -6.92 -8.92 20.70
N ASP A 588 -6.24 -7.93 21.28
CA ASP A 588 -6.52 -6.51 21.03
C ASP A 588 -6.06 -6.12 19.61
N ILE A 589 -7.01 -5.65 18.79
CA ILE A 589 -6.82 -5.22 17.39
C ILE A 589 -7.15 -3.73 17.19
N THR A 590 -7.25 -2.96 18.28
CA THR A 590 -7.66 -1.54 18.24
C THR A 590 -6.78 -0.73 17.29
N GLU A 591 -5.46 -0.90 17.37
CA GLU A 591 -4.51 -0.17 16.51
C GLU A 591 -4.57 -0.63 15.04
N ARG A 592 -4.79 -1.94 14.81
CA ARG A 592 -4.96 -2.49 13.46
C ARG A 592 -6.12 -1.84 12.72
N LYS A 593 -7.29 -1.72 13.37
CA LYS A 593 -8.48 -1.09 12.77
C LYS A 593 -8.28 0.39 12.46
N ARG A 594 -7.61 1.12 13.36
CA ARG A 594 -7.32 2.55 13.15
C ARG A 594 -6.49 2.77 11.89
N LEU A 595 -5.52 1.89 11.62
CA LEU A 595 -4.67 1.97 10.42
C LEU A 595 -5.45 1.68 9.13
N ASP A 596 -6.37 0.72 9.15
CA ASP A 596 -7.18 0.37 7.98
C ASP A 596 -8.14 1.51 7.57
N GLU A 597 -8.75 2.22 8.54
CA GLU A 597 -9.58 3.40 8.28
C GLU A 597 -8.79 4.53 7.61
N VAL A 598 -7.57 4.80 8.09
CA VAL A 598 -6.67 5.80 7.50
C VAL A 598 -6.32 5.44 6.06
N ARG A 599 -6.09 4.16 5.78
CA ARG A 599 -5.78 3.68 4.42
C ARG A 599 -6.94 3.91 3.45
N LEU A 600 -8.17 3.61 3.86
CA LEU A 600 -9.36 3.83 3.02
C LEU A 600 -9.60 5.32 2.74
N ALA A 601 -9.39 6.18 3.74
CA ALA A 601 -9.48 7.63 3.55
C ALA A 601 -8.45 8.15 2.54
N LEU A 602 -7.23 7.61 2.57
CA LEU A 602 -6.16 7.94 1.62
C LEU A 602 -6.50 7.54 0.18
N GLU A 603 -7.17 6.40 -0.03
CA GLU A 603 -7.60 5.98 -1.37
C GLU A 603 -8.64 6.93 -1.98
N ARG A 604 -9.65 7.37 -1.19
CA ARG A 604 -10.63 8.37 -1.65
C ARG A 604 -9.99 9.72 -2.00
N GLU A 605 -8.99 10.14 -1.24
CA GLU A 605 -8.26 11.39 -1.52
C GLU A 605 -7.52 11.32 -2.87
N LYS A 606 -6.88 10.17 -3.16
CA LYS A 606 -6.19 9.95 -4.45
C LYS A 606 -7.13 10.01 -5.64
N GLU A 607 -8.33 9.43 -5.55
CA GLU A 607 -9.33 9.48 -6.62
C GLU A 607 -9.78 10.92 -6.92
N LEU A 608 -10.06 11.70 -5.88
CA LEU A 608 -10.42 13.12 -6.01
C LEU A 608 -9.28 13.94 -6.63
N SER A 609 -8.04 13.66 -6.24
CA SER A 609 -6.85 14.32 -6.78
C SER A 609 -6.65 14.03 -8.28
N ALA A 610 -6.91 12.78 -8.72
CA ALA A 610 -6.84 12.40 -10.13
C ALA A 610 -7.91 13.11 -10.98
N LEU A 611 -9.16 13.18 -10.50
CA LEU A 611 -10.24 13.92 -11.17
C LEU A 611 -9.91 15.40 -11.32
N LYS A 612 -9.40 16.04 -10.27
CA LYS A 612 -8.97 17.44 -10.27
C LYS A 612 -7.88 17.70 -11.30
N THR A 613 -6.89 16.81 -11.38
CA THR A 613 -5.79 16.92 -12.35
C THR A 613 -6.29 16.84 -13.80
N ARG A 614 -7.20 15.90 -14.08
CA ARG A 614 -7.82 15.76 -15.42
C ARG A 614 -8.62 17.00 -15.82
N PHE A 615 -9.38 17.58 -14.89
CA PHE A 615 -10.14 18.82 -15.11
C PHE A 615 -9.25 19.99 -15.52
N PHE A 616 -8.14 20.24 -14.80
CA PHE A 616 -7.19 21.31 -15.14
C PHE A 616 -6.48 21.11 -16.49
N SER A 617 -6.19 19.85 -16.86
CA SER A 617 -5.59 19.53 -18.15
C SER A 617 -6.53 19.88 -19.32
N MET A 618 -7.81 19.54 -19.21
CA MET A 618 -8.83 19.85 -20.22
C MET A 618 -9.03 21.36 -20.37
N ILE A 619 -9.15 22.10 -19.26
CA ILE A 619 -9.26 23.57 -19.27
C ILE A 619 -8.08 24.22 -20.00
N SER A 620 -6.86 23.76 -19.71
CA SER A 620 -5.65 24.32 -20.32
C SER A 620 -5.64 24.14 -21.84
N HIS A 621 -6.15 23.01 -22.34
CA HIS A 621 -6.31 22.77 -23.76
C HIS A 621 -7.35 23.70 -24.39
N GLU A 622 -8.53 23.82 -23.78
CA GLU A 622 -9.62 24.67 -24.28
C GLU A 622 -9.29 26.18 -24.28
N PHE A 623 -8.41 26.66 -23.39
CA PHE A 623 -7.88 28.02 -23.46
C PHE A 623 -6.81 28.21 -24.53
N ARG A 624 -5.97 27.19 -24.78
CA ARG A 624 -4.86 27.29 -25.74
C ARG A 624 -5.37 27.47 -27.17
N THR A 625 -6.47 26.82 -27.53
CA THR A 625 -7.03 26.87 -28.89
C THR A 625 -7.41 28.29 -29.34
N PRO A 626 -8.29 29.05 -28.63
CA PRO A 626 -8.64 30.41 -29.01
C PRO A 626 -7.44 31.36 -28.93
N LEU A 627 -6.53 31.21 -27.96
CA LEU A 627 -5.29 31.99 -27.90
C LEU A 627 -4.40 31.78 -29.13
N SER A 628 -4.32 30.54 -29.62
CA SER A 628 -3.56 30.22 -30.84
C SER A 628 -4.20 30.85 -32.08
N THR A 629 -5.53 30.88 -32.16
CA THR A 629 -6.26 31.55 -33.24
C THR A 629 -6.07 33.07 -33.20
N VAL A 630 -6.10 33.69 -32.02
CA VAL A 630 -5.79 35.12 -31.83
C VAL A 630 -4.37 35.42 -32.29
N LEU A 631 -3.40 34.63 -31.84
CA LEU A 631 -1.99 34.81 -32.19
C LEU A 631 -1.76 34.66 -33.70
N ALA A 632 -2.32 33.63 -34.32
CA ALA A 632 -2.18 33.42 -35.77
C ALA A 632 -2.83 34.55 -36.58
N ALA A 633 -4.02 35.02 -36.19
CA ALA A 633 -4.68 36.14 -36.84
C ALA A 633 -3.89 37.45 -36.69
N ALA A 634 -3.31 37.70 -35.51
CA ALA A 634 -2.46 38.85 -35.25
C ALA A 634 -1.16 38.80 -36.07
N GLN A 635 -0.48 37.65 -36.10
CA GLN A 635 0.73 37.44 -36.90
C GLN A 635 0.50 37.59 -38.41
N LEU A 636 -0.67 37.16 -38.91
CA LEU A 636 -1.03 37.35 -40.32
C LEU A 636 -1.27 38.82 -40.67
N LEU A 637 -1.81 39.61 -39.73
CA LEU A 637 -1.93 41.06 -39.89
C LEU A 637 -0.55 41.74 -39.80
N GLU A 638 0.34 41.26 -38.95
CA GLU A 638 1.69 41.83 -38.78
C GLU A 638 2.62 41.55 -39.96
N ASN A 639 2.67 40.30 -40.43
CA ASN A 639 3.68 39.83 -41.40
C ASN A 639 3.27 39.96 -42.87
N SER A 640 2.07 40.47 -43.17
CA SER A 640 1.59 40.63 -44.54
C SER A 640 1.03 42.04 -44.77
N PRO A 641 1.84 42.97 -45.33
CA PRO A 641 1.36 44.32 -45.69
C PRO A 641 0.13 44.29 -46.60
N LYS A 642 0.04 43.30 -47.50
CA LYS A 642 -1.13 43.04 -48.36
C LYS A 642 -2.39 42.62 -47.60
N ALA A 643 -2.26 42.03 -46.42
CA ALA A 643 -3.40 41.66 -45.56
C ALA A 643 -4.00 42.90 -44.89
N TRP A 644 -3.20 43.92 -44.64
CA TRP A 644 -3.69 45.25 -44.26
C TRP A 644 -4.38 45.94 -45.44
N GLU A 645 -3.77 45.98 -46.62
CA GLU A 645 -4.35 46.69 -47.79
C GLU A 645 -5.70 46.11 -48.26
N ASN A 646 -5.91 44.80 -48.09
CA ASN A 646 -7.17 44.14 -48.42
C ASN A 646 -8.19 44.27 -47.27
N SER A 647 -9.22 45.11 -47.45
CA SER A 647 -10.27 45.37 -46.45
C SER A 647 -10.93 44.10 -45.92
N GLU A 648 -11.21 43.14 -46.80
CA GLU A 648 -11.91 41.90 -46.45
C GLU A 648 -11.04 40.97 -45.59
N LYS A 649 -9.74 40.87 -45.89
CA LYS A 649 -8.79 40.09 -45.08
C LYS A 649 -8.52 40.74 -43.73
N ARG A 650 -8.47 42.08 -43.69
CA ARG A 650 -8.29 42.84 -42.46
C ARG A 650 -9.47 42.63 -41.51
N GLU A 651 -10.69 42.87 -42.00
CA GLU A 651 -11.92 42.68 -41.22
C GLU A 651 -12.08 41.23 -40.75
N ARG A 652 -11.80 40.25 -41.63
CA ARG A 652 -11.89 38.84 -41.28
C ARG A 652 -10.95 38.45 -40.13
N ASN A 653 -9.70 38.93 -40.13
CA ASN A 653 -8.76 38.61 -39.05
C ASN A 653 -9.09 39.37 -37.75
N LEU A 654 -9.60 40.61 -37.83
CA LEU A 654 -10.09 41.35 -36.66
C LEU A 654 -11.30 40.68 -36.03
N HIS A 655 -12.28 40.23 -36.83
CA HIS A 655 -13.42 39.46 -36.34
C HIS A 655 -12.98 38.14 -35.70
N ARG A 656 -12.02 37.41 -36.29
CA ARG A 656 -11.47 36.19 -35.68
C ARG A 656 -10.87 36.42 -34.29
N ILE A 657 -10.18 37.54 -34.09
CA ILE A 657 -9.64 37.92 -32.79
C ILE A 657 -10.78 38.23 -31.81
N GLN A 658 -11.74 39.07 -32.22
CA GLN A 658 -12.89 39.44 -31.39
C GLN A 658 -13.73 38.23 -30.97
N ASP A 659 -14.05 37.34 -31.92
CA ASP A 659 -14.84 36.14 -31.66
C ASP A 659 -14.10 35.17 -30.74
N SER A 660 -12.80 34.98 -30.94
CA SER A 660 -11.98 34.14 -30.05
C SER A 660 -11.91 34.71 -28.62
N VAL A 661 -11.83 36.03 -28.46
CA VAL A 661 -11.85 36.69 -27.14
C VAL A 661 -13.22 36.55 -26.47
N LYS A 662 -14.32 36.80 -27.21
CA LYS A 662 -15.68 36.59 -26.68
C LYS A 662 -15.89 35.15 -26.23
N ASN A 663 -15.42 34.17 -27.01
CA ASN A 663 -15.50 32.75 -26.67
C ASN A 663 -14.70 32.43 -25.39
N MET A 664 -13.52 33.02 -25.18
CA MET A 664 -12.75 32.83 -23.95
C MET A 664 -13.45 33.42 -22.72
N VAL A 665 -14.07 34.60 -22.84
CA VAL A 665 -14.83 35.20 -21.73
C VAL A 665 -16.00 34.31 -21.34
N GLN A 666 -16.76 33.81 -22.33
CA GLN A 666 -17.87 32.89 -22.05
C GLN A 666 -17.42 31.60 -21.38
N LEU A 667 -16.31 31.00 -21.84
CA LEU A 667 -15.76 29.78 -21.22
C LEU A 667 -15.33 30.02 -19.76
N LEU A 668 -14.78 31.20 -19.46
CA LEU A 668 -14.41 31.58 -18.10
C LEU A 668 -15.63 31.75 -17.21
N ASP A 669 -16.69 32.40 -17.70
CA ASP A 669 -17.97 32.54 -16.98
C ASP A 669 -18.65 31.19 -16.73
N ASP A 670 -18.63 30.27 -17.71
CA ASP A 670 -19.15 28.91 -17.57
C ASP A 670 -18.40 28.14 -16.46
N ILE A 671 -17.06 28.20 -16.45
CA ILE A 671 -16.23 27.54 -15.43
C ILE A 671 -16.47 28.13 -14.04
N LEU A 672 -16.55 29.47 -13.93
CA LEU A 672 -16.85 30.13 -12.66
C LEU A 672 -18.23 29.75 -12.13
N THR A 673 -19.22 29.60 -13.02
CA THR A 673 -20.57 29.17 -12.65
C THR A 673 -20.55 27.75 -12.11
N ILE A 674 -19.83 26.82 -12.76
CA ILE A 674 -19.68 25.43 -12.29
C ILE A 674 -18.96 25.40 -10.93
N ASN A 675 -17.85 26.12 -10.79
CA ASN A 675 -17.06 26.14 -9.54
C ASN A 675 -17.87 26.72 -8.37
N ARG A 676 -18.61 27.82 -8.60
CA ARG A 676 -19.52 28.37 -7.60
C ARG A 676 -20.63 27.39 -7.23
N ALA A 677 -21.18 26.66 -8.20
CA ALA A 677 -22.21 25.65 -7.93
C ALA A 677 -21.66 24.46 -7.12
N GLU A 678 -20.45 23.97 -7.42
CA GLU A 678 -19.83 22.84 -6.70
C GLU A 678 -19.38 23.22 -5.28
N THR A 679 -18.97 24.46 -5.07
CA THR A 679 -18.59 24.99 -3.74
C THR A 679 -19.78 25.43 -2.90
N GLY A 680 -21.02 25.33 -3.43
CA GLY A 680 -22.23 25.81 -2.76
C GLY A 680 -22.34 27.33 -2.67
N ASN A 681 -21.46 28.07 -3.35
CA ASN A 681 -21.36 29.54 -3.31
C ASN A 681 -22.06 30.22 -4.50
N LEU A 682 -22.82 29.48 -5.31
CA LEU A 682 -23.63 30.07 -6.37
C LEU A 682 -24.87 30.69 -5.73
N GLU A 683 -24.85 32.00 -5.56
CA GLU A 683 -25.97 32.76 -4.99
C GLU A 683 -27.24 32.53 -5.82
N PHE A 684 -28.31 32.10 -5.14
CA PHE A 684 -29.64 31.97 -5.70
C PHE A 684 -30.50 33.11 -5.18
N ASN A 685 -30.75 34.11 -6.03
CA ASN A 685 -31.47 35.34 -5.66
C ASN A 685 -32.80 35.40 -6.44
N PRO A 686 -33.81 34.59 -6.08
CA PRO A 686 -35.08 34.54 -6.79
C PRO A 686 -35.92 35.80 -6.57
N GLU A 687 -36.54 36.26 -7.65
CA GLU A 687 -37.50 37.37 -7.66
C GLU A 687 -38.80 36.96 -8.34
N TRP A 688 -39.89 37.68 -8.05
CA TRP A 688 -41.15 37.50 -8.77
C TRP A 688 -41.03 38.11 -10.17
N LEU A 689 -41.07 37.27 -11.19
CA LEU A 689 -40.83 37.63 -12.59
C LEU A 689 -42.00 37.17 -13.47
N ASP A 690 -42.50 38.05 -14.35
CA ASP A 690 -43.35 37.65 -15.46
C ASP A 690 -42.50 36.93 -16.52
N LEU A 691 -42.55 35.60 -16.49
CA LEU A 691 -41.73 34.74 -17.33
C LEU A 691 -42.11 34.84 -18.81
N GLU A 692 -43.39 35.11 -19.14
CA GLU A 692 -43.79 35.29 -20.53
C GLU A 692 -43.11 36.53 -21.12
N THR A 693 -43.23 37.67 -20.44
CA THR A 693 -42.63 38.93 -20.89
C THR A 693 -41.10 38.80 -20.97
N PHE A 694 -40.47 38.18 -19.96
CA PHE A 694 -39.04 37.92 -19.96
C PHE A 694 -38.59 37.05 -21.14
N ALA A 695 -39.23 35.90 -21.35
CA ALA A 695 -38.84 34.96 -22.40
C ALA A 695 -39.10 35.53 -23.80
N ARG A 696 -40.19 36.27 -24.00
CA ARG A 696 -40.49 36.95 -25.26
C ARG A 696 -39.41 37.96 -25.63
N ASN A 697 -39.06 38.85 -24.70
CA ASN A 697 -38.00 39.83 -24.90
C ASN A 697 -36.64 39.16 -25.19
N PHE A 698 -36.34 38.07 -24.49
CA PHE A 698 -35.09 37.33 -24.70
C PHE A 698 -35.05 36.61 -26.07
N VAL A 699 -36.16 36.02 -26.51
CA VAL A 699 -36.24 35.40 -27.85
C VAL A 699 -36.11 36.44 -28.95
N GLU A 700 -36.67 37.64 -28.78
CA GLU A 700 -36.48 38.76 -29.71
C GLU A 700 -35.02 39.24 -29.76
N GLU A 701 -34.34 39.33 -28.61
CA GLU A 701 -32.90 39.61 -28.52
C GLU A 701 -32.08 38.57 -29.30
N MET A 702 -32.40 37.28 -29.12
CA MET A 702 -31.72 36.18 -29.83
C MET A 702 -32.03 36.16 -31.33
N GLN A 703 -33.23 36.55 -31.75
CA GLN A 703 -33.58 36.67 -33.16
C GLN A 703 -32.77 37.78 -33.86
N LEU A 704 -32.52 38.91 -33.18
CA LEU A 704 -31.65 39.96 -33.70
C LEU A 704 -30.22 39.47 -33.90
N SER A 705 -29.70 38.69 -32.94
CA SER A 705 -28.35 38.12 -33.03
C SER A 705 -28.24 37.02 -34.10
N ALA A 706 -29.28 36.22 -34.32
CA ALA A 706 -29.30 35.19 -35.36
C ALA A 706 -29.46 35.78 -36.78
N GLY A 707 -29.93 37.02 -36.90
CA GLY A 707 -30.18 37.69 -38.17
C GLY A 707 -31.23 36.97 -39.02
N VAL A 708 -31.02 36.92 -40.34
CA VAL A 708 -31.94 36.26 -41.30
C VAL A 708 -31.67 34.75 -41.41
N GLN A 709 -30.65 34.23 -40.71
CA GLN A 709 -30.19 32.85 -40.87
C GLN A 709 -31.12 31.83 -40.23
N HIS A 710 -31.80 32.17 -39.14
CA HIS A 710 -32.74 31.28 -38.45
C HIS A 710 -33.97 32.05 -38.03
N ARG A 711 -35.11 31.36 -37.95
CA ARG A 711 -36.37 31.96 -37.50
C ARG A 711 -36.82 31.35 -36.18
N LEU A 712 -36.87 32.18 -35.15
CA LEU A 712 -37.31 31.82 -33.80
C LEU A 712 -38.81 32.11 -33.68
N PHE A 713 -39.55 31.13 -33.15
CA PHE A 713 -40.98 31.26 -32.85
C PHE A 713 -41.19 31.14 -31.35
N PHE A 714 -41.96 32.05 -30.78
CA PHE A 714 -42.35 32.01 -29.38
C PHE A 714 -43.84 31.70 -29.22
N VAL A 715 -44.16 30.70 -28.40
CA VAL A 715 -45.54 30.30 -28.09
C VAL A 715 -45.72 30.21 -26.58
N CYS A 716 -46.68 30.95 -26.02
CA CYS A 716 -47.06 30.84 -24.62
C CYS A 716 -48.44 30.17 -24.49
N ARG A 717 -48.58 29.22 -23.56
CA ARG A 717 -49.84 28.55 -23.23
C ARG A 717 -50.02 28.56 -21.71
N GLY A 718 -51.03 29.29 -21.22
CA GLY A 718 -51.31 29.39 -19.78
C GLY A 718 -51.98 30.73 -19.43
N LYS A 719 -52.40 30.88 -18.17
CA LYS A 719 -52.99 32.13 -17.65
C LYS A 719 -52.17 32.81 -16.54
N ASN A 720 -51.34 32.07 -15.81
CA ASN A 720 -50.51 32.63 -14.74
C ASN A 720 -49.03 32.59 -15.13
N THR A 721 -48.50 33.74 -15.54
CA THR A 721 -47.15 33.85 -16.12
C THR A 721 -46.08 34.27 -15.12
N VAL A 722 -46.48 34.59 -13.89
CA VAL A 722 -45.57 35.06 -12.83
C VAL A 722 -44.97 33.88 -12.09
N VAL A 723 -43.65 33.82 -12.00
CA VAL A 723 -42.89 32.76 -11.32
C VAL A 723 -41.88 33.34 -10.34
N TYR A 724 -41.52 32.58 -9.30
CA TYR A 724 -40.45 32.94 -8.38
C TYR A 724 -39.14 32.27 -8.82
N ALA A 725 -38.26 33.03 -9.47
CA ALA A 725 -37.06 32.50 -10.11
C ALA A 725 -35.93 33.54 -10.16
N ASP A 726 -34.70 33.07 -10.28
CA ASP A 726 -33.53 33.96 -10.44
C ASP A 726 -33.39 34.36 -11.91
N LYS A 727 -33.59 35.65 -12.19
CA LYS A 727 -33.55 36.21 -13.54
C LYS A 727 -32.20 36.01 -14.24
N LYS A 728 -31.07 36.05 -13.53
CA LYS A 728 -29.73 35.88 -14.13
C LYS A 728 -29.51 34.43 -14.53
N LEU A 729 -29.87 33.49 -13.65
CA LEU A 729 -29.76 32.06 -13.92
C LEU A 729 -30.72 31.63 -15.03
N LEU A 730 -31.96 32.16 -15.05
CA LEU A 730 -32.89 31.97 -16.16
C LEU A 730 -32.30 32.46 -17.48
N ARG A 731 -31.69 33.64 -17.51
CA ARG A 731 -31.03 34.15 -18.72
C ARG A 731 -29.94 33.21 -19.20
N SER A 732 -29.16 32.63 -18.29
CA SER A 732 -28.13 31.61 -18.61
C SER A 732 -28.74 30.33 -19.20
N ILE A 733 -29.86 29.85 -18.65
CA ILE A 733 -30.59 28.68 -19.17
C ILE A 733 -31.04 28.93 -20.61
N PHE A 734 -31.73 30.05 -20.86
CA PHE A 734 -32.23 30.37 -22.21
C PHE A 734 -31.08 30.60 -23.20
N ALA A 735 -30.03 31.34 -22.81
CA ALA A 735 -28.89 31.63 -23.67
C ALA A 735 -28.20 30.34 -24.13
N ASN A 736 -27.90 29.43 -23.21
CA ASN A 736 -27.19 28.19 -23.53
C ASN A 736 -28.02 27.24 -24.42
N ILE A 737 -29.32 27.09 -24.15
CA ILE A 737 -30.17 26.20 -24.93
C ILE A 737 -30.48 26.79 -26.32
N ILE A 738 -30.84 28.07 -26.41
CA ILE A 738 -31.17 28.72 -27.70
C ILE A 738 -29.93 28.85 -28.57
N SER A 739 -28.77 29.22 -28.01
CA SER A 739 -27.51 29.28 -28.76
C SER A 739 -27.15 27.92 -29.37
N ASN A 740 -27.29 26.83 -28.61
CA ASN A 740 -27.10 25.48 -29.13
C ASN A 740 -28.10 25.14 -30.25
N ALA A 741 -29.37 25.49 -30.08
CA ALA A 741 -30.40 25.28 -31.10
C ALA A 741 -30.08 26.02 -32.42
N ILE A 742 -29.62 27.27 -32.36
CA ILE A 742 -29.18 28.05 -33.53
C ILE A 742 -27.98 27.40 -34.19
N LYS A 743 -26.97 27.08 -33.39
CA LYS A 743 -25.66 26.61 -33.84
C LYS A 743 -25.69 25.23 -34.51
N TYR A 744 -26.54 24.33 -34.02
CA TYR A 744 -26.63 22.96 -34.52
C TYR A 744 -27.78 22.75 -35.52
N SER A 745 -28.51 23.82 -35.86
CA SER A 745 -29.54 23.81 -36.90
C SER A 745 -29.02 24.33 -38.24
N PRO A 746 -29.46 23.74 -39.37
CA PRO A 746 -29.13 24.27 -40.69
C PRO A 746 -29.69 25.68 -40.90
N THR A 747 -29.04 26.46 -41.77
CA THR A 747 -29.49 27.79 -42.20
C THR A 747 -30.89 27.72 -42.83
N GLY A 748 -31.77 28.64 -42.45
CA GLY A 748 -33.21 28.62 -42.74
C GLY A 748 -34.03 27.77 -41.75
N GLY A 749 -33.37 27.14 -40.77
CA GLY A 749 -34.00 26.33 -39.74
C GLY A 749 -34.95 27.13 -38.85
N GLN A 750 -36.02 26.46 -38.40
CA GLN A 750 -36.98 27.02 -37.46
C GLN A 750 -36.71 26.48 -36.05
N ILE A 751 -36.65 27.39 -35.09
CA ILE A 751 -36.47 27.08 -33.67
C ILE A 751 -37.73 27.52 -32.94
N GLN A 752 -38.35 26.60 -32.22
CA GLN A 752 -39.57 26.87 -31.47
C GLN A 752 -39.25 26.92 -29.98
N CYS A 753 -39.49 28.06 -29.37
CA CYS A 753 -39.52 28.25 -27.93
C CYS A 753 -40.98 28.26 -27.47
N SER A 754 -41.33 27.41 -26.51
CA SER A 754 -42.66 27.37 -25.94
C SER A 754 -42.65 27.33 -24.43
N LEU A 755 -43.53 28.13 -23.82
CA LEU A 755 -43.85 28.09 -22.41
C LEU A 755 -45.22 27.46 -22.21
N THR A 756 -45.29 26.45 -21.36
CA THR A 756 -46.56 25.84 -20.93
C THR A 756 -46.66 25.93 -19.43
N PHE A 757 -47.66 26.66 -18.94
CA PHE A 757 -47.94 26.78 -17.51
C PHE A 757 -48.95 25.71 -17.09
N GLU A 758 -48.53 24.87 -16.15
CA GLU A 758 -49.34 23.85 -15.50
C GLU A 758 -49.69 24.29 -14.07
N ALA A 759 -50.52 23.51 -13.35
CA ALA A 759 -51.03 23.91 -12.04
C ALA A 759 -49.93 24.16 -10.98
N GLN A 760 -48.78 23.47 -11.07
CA GLN A 760 -47.68 23.55 -10.08
C GLN A 760 -46.28 23.66 -10.71
N SER A 761 -46.21 23.79 -12.04
CA SER A 761 -44.96 23.78 -12.80
C SER A 761 -45.07 24.66 -14.03
N VAL A 762 -43.94 25.18 -14.47
CA VAL A 762 -43.80 25.75 -15.80
C VAL A 762 -42.83 24.91 -16.61
N GLN A 763 -43.25 24.55 -17.81
CA GLN A 763 -42.44 23.83 -18.78
C GLN A 763 -41.91 24.82 -19.82
N ILE A 764 -40.59 24.95 -19.87
CA ILE A 764 -39.84 25.68 -20.90
C ILE A 764 -39.34 24.64 -21.90
N GLN A 765 -39.81 24.71 -23.14
CA GLN A 765 -39.42 23.77 -24.18
C GLN A 765 -38.81 24.53 -25.37
N ILE A 766 -37.61 24.11 -25.78
CA ILE A 766 -36.91 24.63 -26.95
C ILE A 766 -36.69 23.47 -27.91
N ARG A 767 -37.25 23.59 -29.11
CA ARG A 767 -37.18 22.57 -30.16
C ARG A 767 -36.49 23.12 -31.40
N ASP A 768 -35.54 22.36 -31.90
CA ASP A 768 -34.87 22.60 -33.17
C ASP A 768 -35.12 21.46 -34.18
N ARG A 769 -34.69 21.68 -35.42
CA ARG A 769 -34.67 20.67 -36.50
C ARG A 769 -33.24 20.48 -37.03
N GLY A 770 -32.29 20.43 -36.10
CA GLY A 770 -30.86 20.33 -36.38
C GLY A 770 -30.33 18.90 -36.51
N LEU A 771 -29.03 18.75 -36.30
CA LEU A 771 -28.30 17.49 -36.47
C LEU A 771 -28.73 16.37 -35.51
N GLY A 772 -29.38 16.70 -34.39
CA GLY A 772 -29.74 15.75 -33.34
C GLY A 772 -28.53 15.13 -32.62
N ILE A 773 -28.81 14.40 -31.53
CA ILE A 773 -27.80 13.83 -30.64
C ILE A 773 -27.88 12.29 -30.70
N PRO A 774 -26.79 11.58 -31.07
CA PRO A 774 -26.76 10.12 -31.09
C PRO A 774 -27.01 9.50 -29.71
N THR A 775 -27.70 8.37 -29.66
CA THR A 775 -28.10 7.67 -28.40
C THR A 775 -26.92 7.38 -27.47
N GLU A 776 -25.77 7.01 -28.04
CA GLU A 776 -24.54 6.75 -27.29
C GLU A 776 -24.04 7.98 -26.50
N ALA A 777 -24.23 9.17 -27.07
CA ALA A 777 -23.77 10.43 -26.49
C ALA A 777 -24.72 11.00 -25.44
N GLN A 778 -25.99 10.56 -25.43
CA GLN A 778 -27.03 11.12 -24.55
C GLN A 778 -26.73 10.89 -23.06
N LYS A 779 -26.05 9.80 -22.70
CA LYS A 779 -25.69 9.49 -21.29
C LYS A 779 -24.64 10.44 -20.70
N GLN A 780 -23.85 11.08 -21.55
CA GLN A 780 -22.68 11.87 -21.13
C GLN A 780 -22.85 13.37 -21.40
N LEU A 781 -24.04 13.82 -21.84
CA LEU A 781 -24.29 15.24 -22.21
C LEU A 781 -24.09 16.24 -21.07
N PHE A 782 -24.17 15.75 -19.84
CA PHE A 782 -24.00 16.53 -18.61
C PHE A 782 -22.61 16.35 -17.99
N GLU A 783 -21.70 15.62 -18.64
CA GLU A 783 -20.29 15.59 -18.24
C GLU A 783 -19.59 16.88 -18.73
N PRO A 784 -18.81 17.57 -17.88
CA PRO A 784 -18.06 18.76 -18.29
C PRO A 784 -17.14 18.49 -19.48
N PHE A 785 -17.10 19.44 -20.44
CA PHE A 785 -16.30 19.37 -21.67
C PHE A 785 -16.67 18.23 -22.64
N TYR A 786 -17.74 17.48 -22.37
CA TYR A 786 -18.18 16.43 -23.26
C TYR A 786 -18.82 16.99 -24.54
N ARG A 787 -18.44 16.41 -25.70
CA ARG A 787 -18.98 16.78 -27.01
C ARG A 787 -19.24 15.56 -27.88
N ALA A 788 -20.46 15.47 -28.41
CA ALA A 788 -20.85 14.36 -29.29
C ALA A 788 -20.01 14.33 -30.58
N LYS A 789 -19.71 13.12 -31.07
CA LYS A 789 -18.82 12.91 -32.23
C LYS A 789 -19.32 13.62 -33.50
N ASN A 790 -20.64 13.67 -33.70
CA ASN A 790 -21.28 14.25 -34.88
C ASN A 790 -21.21 15.80 -34.94
N VAL A 791 -20.80 16.46 -33.85
CA VAL A 791 -20.69 17.94 -33.79
C VAL A 791 -19.26 18.43 -33.54
N ARG A 792 -18.24 17.55 -33.61
CA ARG A 792 -16.82 17.92 -33.36
C ARG A 792 -16.29 19.02 -34.27
N HIS A 793 -16.81 19.11 -35.49
CA HIS A 793 -16.39 20.09 -36.51
C HIS A 793 -17.05 21.46 -36.36
N ILE A 794 -18.07 21.58 -35.50
CA ILE A 794 -18.70 22.85 -35.14
C ILE A 794 -17.98 23.36 -33.89
N GLU A 795 -17.64 24.63 -33.76
CA GLU A 795 -16.95 25.10 -32.54
C GLU A 795 -17.82 24.87 -31.28
N GLY A 796 -17.29 24.85 -30.07
CA GLY A 796 -18.10 24.70 -28.84
C GLY A 796 -17.34 24.10 -27.67
N THR A 797 -17.73 24.48 -26.45
CA THR A 797 -17.00 24.20 -25.20
C THR A 797 -17.43 22.92 -24.49
N GLY A 798 -18.65 22.42 -24.76
CA GLY A 798 -19.23 21.28 -24.04
C GLY A 798 -19.64 21.59 -22.59
N LEU A 799 -19.63 22.86 -22.17
CA LEU A 799 -19.98 23.27 -20.80
C LEU A 799 -21.44 23.74 -20.66
N GLY A 800 -22.06 24.21 -21.75
CA GLY A 800 -23.36 24.88 -21.69
C GLY A 800 -24.47 24.05 -21.04
N LEU A 801 -24.58 22.75 -21.34
CA LEU A 801 -25.60 21.88 -20.73
C LEU A 801 -25.34 21.60 -19.24
N VAL A 802 -24.08 21.57 -18.82
CA VAL A 802 -23.70 21.43 -17.40
C VAL A 802 -24.11 22.68 -16.64
N VAL A 803 -23.83 23.86 -17.19
CA VAL A 803 -24.28 25.15 -16.63
C VAL A 803 -25.79 25.18 -16.50
N VAL A 804 -26.52 24.79 -17.55
CA VAL A 804 -27.99 24.71 -17.52
C VAL A 804 -28.45 23.77 -16.40
N GLN A 805 -27.87 22.58 -16.27
CA GLN A 805 -28.23 21.65 -15.21
C GLN A 805 -28.05 22.26 -13.82
N LYS A 806 -26.88 22.88 -13.55
CA LYS A 806 -26.64 23.54 -12.26
C LYS A 806 -27.62 24.68 -11.98
N CYS A 807 -27.96 25.49 -12.99
CA CYS A 807 -28.96 26.53 -12.85
C CYS A 807 -30.37 25.96 -12.57
N VAL A 808 -30.74 24.85 -13.22
CA VAL A 808 -32.04 24.17 -13.02
C VAL A 808 -32.11 23.51 -11.64
N ASP A 809 -31.03 22.88 -11.18
CA ASP A 809 -30.93 22.25 -9.86
C ASP A 809 -31.17 23.28 -8.74
N LEU A 810 -30.62 24.49 -8.86
CA LEU A 810 -30.86 25.59 -7.90
C LEU A 810 -32.34 26.04 -7.87
N HIS A 811 -33.03 25.99 -9.01
CA HIS A 811 -34.47 26.24 -9.07
C HIS A 811 -35.32 25.02 -8.64
N GLN A 812 -34.68 23.95 -8.16
CA GLN A 812 -35.33 22.68 -7.83
C GLN A 812 -36.16 22.11 -9.00
N GLY A 813 -35.67 22.32 -10.22
CA GLY A 813 -36.31 21.88 -11.45
C GLY A 813 -35.75 20.56 -11.98
N SER A 814 -36.14 20.22 -13.21
CA SER A 814 -35.60 19.07 -13.95
C SER A 814 -35.35 19.44 -15.41
N ILE A 815 -34.31 18.87 -16.02
CA ILE A 815 -34.03 18.99 -17.45
C ILE A 815 -34.11 17.63 -18.14
N GLU A 816 -34.77 17.58 -19.30
CA GLU A 816 -34.90 16.41 -20.16
C GLU A 816 -34.52 16.78 -21.59
N ILE A 817 -33.83 15.87 -22.28
CA ILE A 817 -33.40 16.04 -23.66
C ILE A 817 -33.96 14.88 -24.49
N ALA A 818 -34.84 15.19 -25.43
CA ALA A 818 -35.34 14.24 -26.42
C ALA A 818 -34.72 14.59 -27.77
N SER A 819 -33.89 13.70 -28.31
CA SER A 819 -33.15 13.95 -29.54
C SER A 819 -32.97 12.68 -30.36
N GLU A 820 -33.03 12.81 -31.68
CA GLU A 820 -32.74 11.73 -32.62
C GLU A 820 -31.81 12.28 -33.72
N ALA A 821 -30.73 11.55 -34.02
CA ALA A 821 -29.74 11.96 -35.01
C ALA A 821 -30.43 12.23 -36.38
N GLY A 822 -30.17 13.40 -36.94
CA GLY A 822 -30.74 13.87 -38.21
C GLY A 822 -32.16 14.43 -38.15
N ARG A 823 -32.84 14.40 -36.99
CA ARG A 823 -34.21 14.91 -36.83
C ARG A 823 -34.33 16.18 -35.97
N GLY A 824 -33.33 16.45 -35.14
CA GLY A 824 -33.26 17.62 -34.25
C GLY A 824 -33.36 17.28 -32.78
N THR A 825 -33.34 18.30 -31.92
CA THR A 825 -33.39 18.16 -30.46
C THR A 825 -34.56 18.93 -29.87
N THR A 826 -35.16 18.38 -28.83
CA THR A 826 -36.10 19.07 -27.96
C THR A 826 -35.56 19.03 -26.54
N VAL A 827 -35.22 20.20 -26.01
CA VAL A 827 -34.81 20.36 -24.61
C VAL A 827 -36.02 20.85 -23.82
N THR A 828 -36.32 20.17 -22.73
CA THR A 828 -37.43 20.47 -21.83
C THR A 828 -36.89 20.76 -20.44
N VAL A 829 -37.11 21.96 -19.94
CA VAL A 829 -36.82 22.35 -18.55
C VAL A 829 -38.15 22.52 -17.82
N ARG A 830 -38.31 21.87 -16.68
CA ARG A 830 -39.45 22.06 -15.78
C ARG A 830 -38.99 22.77 -14.52
N LEU A 831 -39.63 23.87 -14.19
CA LEU A 831 -39.42 24.63 -12.96
C LEU A 831 -40.70 24.59 -12.13
N LYS A 832 -40.59 24.64 -10.79
CA LYS A 832 -41.76 24.73 -9.92
C LYS A 832 -42.43 26.10 -10.06
N SER A 833 -43.73 26.11 -10.30
CA SER A 833 -44.52 27.34 -10.28
C SER A 833 -44.98 27.58 -8.84
N CYS A 834 -44.37 28.55 -8.15
CA CYS A 834 -44.94 29.05 -6.90
C CYS A 834 -46.01 30.06 -7.27
N THR A 835 -47.29 29.74 -7.03
CA THR A 835 -48.34 30.74 -7.14
C THR A 835 -48.20 31.74 -5.98
N PRO A 836 -48.29 33.06 -6.23
CA PRO A 836 -48.38 34.01 -5.14
C PRO A 836 -49.65 33.68 -4.34
N VAL A 837 -49.50 33.42 -3.05
CA VAL A 837 -50.63 33.30 -2.14
C VAL A 837 -51.30 34.68 -2.10
N GLU A 838 -52.49 34.80 -2.67
CA GLU A 838 -53.34 35.99 -2.49
C GLU A 838 -53.63 36.11 -0.99
N ASN A 839 -53.08 37.16 -0.37
CA ASN A 839 -53.50 37.65 0.95
C ASN A 839 -54.43 38.84 0.77
#